data_AF-A0A944TYX6-F1
#
_entry.id   AF-A0A944TYX6-F1
#
_cell.length_a   1.000
_cell.length_b   1.000
_cell.length_c   1.000
_cell.angle_alpha   90.00
_cell.angle_beta   90.00
_cell.angle_gamma   90.00
#
_symmetry.space_group_name_H-M   'P 1'
#
loop_
_entity.id
_entity.type
_entity.pdbx_description
1 polymer ?
#
loop_
_entity_poly.entity_id
_entity_poly.type
_entity_poly.pdbx_seq_one_letter_code
_entity_poly.pdbx_strand_id
1 'polypeptide(L)'
;MELELLKGNELNGALAAYSAHSHEGSERVYVNLDWVSTLSSPERLTAVLLEEAGHAIDKRINGIFDSKGDEGAIFAKLIQGERYENLPLAIFNENDHETVFIDGVGVAIECARAGDVSLVFTEGYIGTMGNNAQKNTSVKSFNTLGISRLTFSQDDSDSNGYFNIQGNDVEGSIKIITDNNNAYTLDAAIVWNDKDGGSVVSFGIFISDVGQSNTTISSSAGDYTLVVGRTKNVSSNVSLLGLNLTDPYSENGTIQGSADNAFLDTLNNYLDASIQITGITASDITEGEDLVYNVTLESGAPDNAYYAYNIGSTDSTVTNVAFSNGVTLSTVDGTMLVPNGVSSFTVTYETTDDSTVESTKTATLTAGNLTATANILDNDSVPEIALSGNSVGIADGDTTASSSDHTDFGSHDVSTGSQTRTFTITNSGNADLNLTGTPIVTLIGSNASDFEVTTQPDASTVSASGFKTFVVEFDPTAIGLREATVSITSNDADEATYTFAIQGNSTSAGSPLACVANFFQIYGDTGIIAYLDATTDPYTYTTIGTAGYKVNAVGYNIEDGFLYGQAKSGSDKDKFLKIDSTGTITILNSITATFNSVVADFNTSGDLYMFQQTQKKVGILDVSAGTITEHDTTGEELAAKDMAYRHSDGVFYGVKDYDLFAYDPSTHNVT
;
A
#
# COMPACT_ATOMS: atom_id res chain seq x y z
N MET A 1 -8.75 22.02 -22.64
CA MET A 1 -8.40 21.02 -23.66
C MET A 1 -7.20 21.46 -24.48
N GLU A 2 -6.05 20.91 -24.15
CA GLU A 2 -4.83 20.95 -24.97
C GLU A 2 -4.74 19.68 -25.81
N LEU A 3 -4.02 19.74 -26.93
CA LEU A 3 -3.75 18.59 -27.79
C LEU A 3 -2.30 18.13 -27.60
N GLU A 4 -2.10 16.83 -27.49
CA GLU A 4 -0.78 16.20 -27.45
C GLU A 4 -0.72 15.04 -28.44
N LEU A 5 0.41 14.93 -29.15
CA LEU A 5 0.65 13.85 -30.10
C LEU A 5 1.49 12.77 -29.44
N LEU A 6 0.97 11.55 -29.38
CA LEU A 6 1.64 10.37 -28.84
C LEU A 6 1.74 9.27 -29.89
N LYS A 7 2.67 8.32 -29.75
CA LYS A 7 2.72 7.17 -30.66
C LYS A 7 1.58 6.20 -30.40
N GLY A 8 1.20 5.42 -31.40
CA GLY A 8 0.04 4.53 -31.30
C GLY A 8 0.17 3.45 -30.21
N ASN A 9 1.39 3.00 -29.91
CA ASN A 9 1.64 2.06 -28.83
C ASN A 9 1.47 2.66 -27.43
N GLU A 10 1.62 3.98 -27.28
CA GLU A 10 1.40 4.70 -26.02
C GLU A 10 -0.09 4.91 -25.73
N LEU A 11 -0.93 4.85 -26.77
CA LEU A 11 -2.39 4.93 -26.70
C LEU A 11 -3.07 3.57 -26.88
N ASN A 12 -2.34 2.46 -26.69
CA ASN A 12 -2.87 1.11 -26.84
C ASN A 12 -3.61 0.84 -28.18
N GLY A 13 -3.24 1.56 -29.24
CA GLY A 13 -3.85 1.48 -30.57
C GLY A 13 -5.04 2.41 -30.83
N ALA A 14 -5.47 3.25 -29.87
CA ALA A 14 -6.51 4.25 -30.11
C ALA A 14 -6.10 5.30 -31.15
N LEU A 15 -7.08 5.89 -31.85
CA LEU A 15 -6.86 6.96 -32.83
C LEU A 15 -6.67 8.32 -32.14
N ALA A 16 -7.49 8.56 -31.12
CA ALA A 16 -7.33 9.64 -30.16
C ALA A 16 -7.91 9.19 -28.82
N ALA A 17 -7.69 10.00 -27.79
CA ALA A 17 -8.26 9.75 -26.48
C ALA A 17 -8.39 11.04 -25.67
N TYR A 18 -9.49 11.17 -24.94
CA TYR A 18 -9.79 12.27 -24.04
C TYR A 18 -9.41 11.88 -22.63
N SER A 19 -8.76 12.80 -21.92
CA SER A 19 -8.55 12.67 -20.48
C SER A 19 -8.92 13.96 -19.76
N ALA A 20 -9.77 13.81 -18.75
CA ALA A 20 -10.06 14.89 -17.81
C ALA A 20 -8.85 15.22 -16.91
N HIS A 21 -7.94 14.27 -16.70
CA HIS A 21 -6.75 14.40 -15.85
C HIS A 21 -5.54 13.70 -16.51
N SER A 22 -4.83 14.42 -17.37
CA SER A 22 -3.60 13.95 -18.02
C SER A 22 -2.49 13.59 -17.03
N HIS A 23 -1.38 13.05 -17.54
CA HIS A 23 -0.13 12.86 -16.80
C HIS A 23 0.45 14.17 -16.22
N GLU A 24 -0.01 15.35 -16.66
CA GLU A 24 0.33 16.66 -16.09
C GLU A 24 -0.79 17.27 -15.21
N GLY A 25 -1.87 16.53 -14.97
CA GLY A 25 -3.01 16.93 -14.14
C GLY A 25 -3.97 17.93 -14.80
N SER A 26 -3.84 18.17 -16.11
CA SER A 26 -4.71 19.05 -16.90
C SER A 26 -5.60 18.27 -17.87
N GLU A 27 -6.70 18.86 -18.32
CA GLU A 27 -7.58 18.24 -19.32
C GLU A 27 -6.93 18.28 -20.72
N ARG A 28 -6.82 17.12 -21.36
CA ARG A 28 -6.05 16.91 -22.59
C ARG A 28 -6.73 15.93 -23.54
N VAL A 29 -6.51 16.13 -24.84
CA VAL A 29 -6.79 15.14 -25.88
C VAL A 29 -5.47 14.66 -26.45
N TYR A 30 -5.25 13.36 -26.37
CA TYR A 30 -4.12 12.69 -26.97
C TYR A 30 -4.50 12.23 -28.37
N VAL A 31 -3.64 12.45 -29.36
CA VAL A 31 -3.90 12.02 -30.75
C VAL A 31 -2.76 11.14 -31.22
N ASN A 32 -3.10 10.02 -31.83
CA ASN A 32 -2.14 9.05 -32.32
C ASN A 32 -1.37 9.62 -33.52
N LEU A 33 -0.10 9.92 -33.30
CA LEU A 33 0.83 10.48 -34.28
C LEU A 33 1.06 9.53 -35.46
N ASP A 34 1.15 8.22 -35.19
CA ASP A 34 1.38 7.22 -36.23
C ASP A 34 0.19 7.20 -37.19
N TRP A 35 -1.04 7.23 -36.65
CA TRP A 35 -2.27 7.33 -37.44
C TRP A 35 -2.37 8.66 -38.19
N VAL A 36 -2.20 9.80 -37.53
CA VAL A 36 -2.28 11.14 -38.16
C VAL A 36 -1.31 11.26 -39.33
N SER A 37 -0.13 10.64 -39.25
CA SER A 37 0.86 10.64 -40.32
C SER A 37 0.43 9.86 -41.58
N THR A 38 -0.58 9.00 -41.47
CA THR A 38 -1.13 8.19 -42.58
C THR A 38 -2.38 8.80 -43.22
N LEU A 39 -2.96 9.85 -42.63
CA LEU A 39 -4.23 10.41 -43.09
C LEU A 39 -4.13 11.04 -44.48
N SER A 40 -4.98 10.57 -45.39
CA SER A 40 -5.12 11.11 -46.74
C SER A 40 -6.18 12.20 -46.87
N SER A 41 -7.02 12.39 -45.84
CA SER A 41 -8.13 13.35 -45.80
C SER A 41 -8.30 13.94 -44.38
N PRO A 42 -8.51 15.26 -44.25
CA PRO A 42 -8.69 15.94 -42.96
C PRO A 42 -10.05 15.68 -42.31
N GLU A 43 -11.04 15.19 -43.06
CA GLU A 43 -12.38 14.87 -42.56
C GLU A 43 -12.33 13.78 -41.48
N ARG A 44 -11.43 12.79 -41.62
CA ARG A 44 -11.22 11.72 -40.61
C ARG A 44 -10.69 12.26 -39.28
N LEU A 45 -9.67 13.12 -39.33
CA LEU A 45 -9.16 13.79 -38.14
C LEU A 45 -10.24 14.65 -37.49
N THR A 46 -11.10 15.27 -38.31
CA THR A 46 -12.18 16.12 -37.81
C THR A 46 -13.24 15.31 -37.07
N ALA A 47 -13.62 14.13 -37.56
CA ALA A 47 -14.58 13.25 -36.90
C ALA A 47 -14.07 12.79 -35.51
N VAL A 48 -12.85 12.25 -35.47
CA VAL A 48 -12.22 11.80 -34.22
C VAL A 48 -12.05 12.95 -33.23
N LEU A 49 -11.59 14.14 -33.66
CA LEU A 49 -11.48 15.28 -32.74
C LEU A 49 -12.84 15.82 -32.28
N LEU A 50 -13.91 15.63 -33.05
CA LEU A 50 -15.26 15.98 -32.63
C LEU A 50 -15.77 15.01 -31.56
N GLU A 51 -15.42 13.73 -31.67
CA GLU A 51 -15.73 12.70 -30.69
C GLU A 51 -15.03 12.98 -29.36
N GLU A 52 -13.72 13.25 -29.37
CA GLU A 52 -12.98 13.70 -28.19
C GLU A 52 -13.51 15.01 -27.59
N ALA A 53 -14.03 15.90 -28.44
CA ALA A 53 -14.71 17.11 -27.98
C ALA A 53 -16.04 16.79 -27.32
N GLY A 54 -16.75 15.75 -27.78
CA GLY A 54 -18.00 15.26 -27.20
C GLY A 54 -17.78 14.72 -25.78
N HIS A 55 -16.80 13.83 -25.59
CA HIS A 55 -16.38 13.33 -24.27
C HIS A 55 -16.08 14.46 -23.30
N ALA A 56 -15.31 15.46 -23.74
CA ALA A 56 -15.00 16.61 -22.90
C ALA A 56 -16.20 17.51 -22.57
N ILE A 57 -17.13 17.65 -23.50
CA ILE A 57 -18.35 18.42 -23.27
C ILE A 57 -19.24 17.67 -22.29
N ASP A 58 -19.40 16.36 -22.46
CA ASP A 58 -20.13 15.50 -21.53
C ASP A 58 -19.55 15.64 -20.12
N LYS A 59 -18.23 15.46 -19.99
CA LYS A 59 -17.51 15.59 -18.71
C LYS A 59 -17.73 16.94 -18.03
N ARG A 60 -17.73 18.04 -18.79
CA ARG A 60 -17.94 19.38 -18.23
C ARG A 60 -19.39 19.65 -17.83
N ILE A 61 -20.35 19.01 -18.50
CA ILE A 61 -21.77 19.17 -18.22
C ILE A 61 -22.20 18.27 -17.04
N ASN A 62 -21.77 17.02 -17.05
CA ASN A 62 -22.22 15.98 -16.13
C ASN A 62 -21.23 15.72 -14.98
N GLY A 63 -20.00 16.22 -15.07
CA GLY A 63 -19.01 16.20 -13.99
C GLY A 63 -18.43 14.80 -13.77
N ILE A 64 -18.77 14.18 -12.64
CA ILE A 64 -18.33 12.81 -12.31
C ILE A 64 -19.24 11.73 -12.91
N PHE A 65 -20.43 12.11 -13.36
CA PHE A 65 -21.35 11.19 -14.00
C PHE A 65 -21.01 11.13 -15.47
N ASP A 66 -20.53 9.98 -15.90
CA ASP A 66 -20.43 9.63 -17.29
C ASP A 66 -21.83 9.32 -17.82
N SER A 67 -22.17 9.84 -19.00
CA SER A 67 -23.41 9.46 -19.65
C SER A 67 -23.31 7.98 -20.10
N LYS A 68 -24.40 7.43 -20.62
CA LYS A 68 -24.42 6.02 -21.03
C LYS A 68 -24.21 5.93 -22.55
N GLY A 69 -23.15 5.22 -22.94
CA GLY A 69 -22.83 4.97 -24.34
C GLY A 69 -21.45 5.53 -24.67
N ASP A 70 -21.21 5.74 -25.95
CA ASP A 70 -20.09 6.52 -26.45
C ASP A 70 -20.63 7.91 -26.83
N GLU A 71 -20.62 8.80 -25.83
CA GLU A 71 -21.12 10.17 -25.94
C GLU A 71 -20.35 10.98 -26.97
N GLY A 72 -19.05 10.71 -27.08
CA GLY A 72 -18.18 11.34 -28.04
C GLY A 72 -18.67 11.05 -29.44
N ALA A 73 -18.82 9.78 -29.79
CA ALA A 73 -19.21 9.35 -31.11
C ALA A 73 -20.65 9.80 -31.44
N ILE A 74 -21.57 9.76 -30.46
CA ILE A 74 -22.92 10.32 -30.60
C ILE A 74 -22.86 11.82 -30.93
N PHE A 75 -22.06 12.58 -30.17
CA PHE A 75 -21.92 14.02 -30.37
C PHE A 75 -21.34 14.35 -31.75
N ALA A 76 -20.29 13.65 -32.16
CA ALA A 76 -19.65 13.83 -33.46
C ALA A 76 -20.65 13.64 -34.62
N LYS A 77 -21.42 12.54 -34.60
CA LYS A 77 -22.42 12.23 -35.63
C LYS A 77 -23.54 13.27 -35.71
N LEU A 78 -24.04 13.74 -34.56
CA LEU A 78 -25.08 14.78 -34.52
C LEU A 78 -24.58 16.12 -35.09
N ILE A 79 -23.34 16.50 -34.79
CA ILE A 79 -22.71 17.72 -35.33
C ILE A 79 -22.49 17.62 -36.84
N GLN A 80 -22.20 16.41 -37.33
CA GLN A 80 -22.02 16.12 -38.76
C GLN A 80 -23.35 16.00 -39.53
N GLY A 81 -24.49 16.13 -38.84
CA GLY A 81 -25.81 16.26 -39.46
C GLY A 81 -26.65 14.98 -39.46
N GLU A 82 -26.20 13.94 -38.77
CA GLU A 82 -27.05 12.77 -38.52
C GLU A 82 -28.18 13.10 -37.53
N ARG A 83 -29.30 12.40 -37.68
CA ARG A 83 -30.45 12.54 -36.78
C ARG A 83 -30.35 11.49 -35.69
N TYR A 84 -30.59 11.90 -34.44
CA TYR A 84 -30.50 11.05 -33.25
C TYR A 84 -31.25 9.71 -33.40
N GLU A 85 -32.45 9.75 -33.98
CA GLU A 85 -33.30 8.57 -34.20
C GLU A 85 -32.75 7.55 -35.21
N ASN A 86 -31.70 7.90 -35.94
CA ASN A 86 -31.05 7.03 -36.92
C ASN A 86 -29.69 6.51 -36.43
N LEU A 87 -29.26 6.89 -35.22
CA LEU A 87 -28.00 6.43 -34.66
C LEU A 87 -28.08 4.93 -34.33
N PRO A 88 -27.01 4.15 -34.58
CA PRO A 88 -26.98 2.73 -34.25
C PRO A 88 -27.27 2.48 -32.77
N LEU A 89 -28.04 1.45 -32.43
CA LEU A 89 -28.36 1.16 -31.03
C LEU A 89 -27.13 0.78 -30.19
N ALA A 90 -26.07 0.30 -30.83
CA ALA A 90 -24.80 -0.08 -30.21
C ALA A 90 -24.08 1.11 -29.56
N ILE A 91 -24.09 2.29 -30.20
CA ILE A 91 -23.39 3.49 -29.74
C ILE A 91 -23.92 4.02 -28.39
N PHE A 92 -25.16 3.67 -28.04
CA PHE A 92 -25.77 4.05 -26.75
C PHE A 92 -25.43 3.08 -25.59
N ASN A 93 -24.62 2.06 -25.87
CA ASN A 93 -24.21 1.04 -24.90
C ASN A 93 -22.71 0.70 -24.98
N GLU A 94 -21.98 1.25 -25.95
CA GLU A 94 -20.52 1.21 -26.02
C GLU A 94 -19.94 1.99 -24.84
N ASN A 95 -18.84 1.53 -24.25
CA ASN A 95 -18.11 2.28 -23.24
C ASN A 95 -16.63 2.00 -23.46
N ASP A 96 -15.94 3.04 -23.88
CA ASP A 96 -14.57 3.05 -24.42
C ASP A 96 -13.55 3.55 -23.38
N HIS A 97 -13.93 3.56 -22.09
CA HIS A 97 -13.04 3.91 -21.00
C HIS A 97 -11.93 2.87 -20.82
N GLU A 98 -10.67 3.32 -20.85
CA GLU A 98 -9.52 2.51 -20.46
C GLU A 98 -8.51 3.31 -19.62
N THR A 99 -7.44 2.65 -19.17
CA THR A 99 -6.30 3.30 -18.52
C THR A 99 -5.03 2.99 -19.29
N VAL A 100 -4.32 4.02 -19.71
CA VAL A 100 -3.02 3.91 -20.40
C VAL A 100 -1.90 4.46 -19.53
N PHE A 101 -0.66 4.04 -19.80
CA PHE A 101 0.51 4.53 -19.08
C PHE A 101 1.30 5.50 -19.96
N ILE A 102 1.22 6.79 -19.65
CA ILE A 102 1.94 7.86 -20.36
C ILE A 102 3.01 8.39 -19.41
N ASP A 103 4.28 8.34 -19.83
CA ASP A 103 5.44 8.66 -18.98
C ASP A 103 5.48 7.91 -17.63
N GLY A 104 4.92 6.70 -17.60
CA GLY A 104 4.85 5.87 -16.39
C GLY A 104 3.73 6.26 -15.42
N VAL A 105 2.87 7.20 -15.77
CA VAL A 105 1.67 7.59 -15.01
C VAL A 105 0.44 6.91 -15.63
N GLY A 106 -0.36 6.25 -14.80
CA GLY A 106 -1.66 5.72 -15.22
C GLY A 106 -2.65 6.86 -15.46
N VAL A 107 -3.13 6.99 -16.70
CA VAL A 107 -4.06 8.02 -17.16
C VAL A 107 -5.35 7.34 -17.59
N ALA A 108 -6.46 7.66 -16.94
CA ALA A 108 -7.78 7.24 -17.38
C ALA A 108 -8.17 8.03 -18.63
N ILE A 109 -8.65 7.31 -19.64
CA ILE A 109 -8.98 7.85 -20.94
C ILE A 109 -10.32 7.31 -21.46
N GLU A 110 -11.00 8.12 -22.26
CA GLU A 110 -12.09 7.76 -23.18
C GLU A 110 -11.50 7.76 -24.59
N CYS A 111 -11.79 6.77 -25.43
CA CYS A 111 -11.00 6.45 -26.62
C CYS A 111 -11.80 6.37 -27.90
N ALA A 112 -11.50 7.27 -28.84
CA ALA A 112 -11.83 7.02 -30.24
C ALA A 112 -10.98 5.87 -30.81
N ARG A 113 -11.59 4.70 -31.03
CA ARG A 113 -11.01 3.56 -31.75
C ARG A 113 -11.73 3.35 -33.07
N ALA A 114 -10.98 3.13 -34.15
CA ALA A 114 -11.55 2.48 -35.32
C ALA A 114 -11.84 1.02 -34.95
N GLY A 115 -13.11 0.62 -34.97
CA GLY A 115 -13.45 -0.79 -35.07
C GLY A 115 -13.07 -1.33 -36.46
N ASP A 116 -12.87 -2.64 -36.59
CA ASP A 116 -12.92 -3.28 -37.91
C ASP A 116 -14.35 -3.82 -38.11
N VAL A 117 -15.01 -3.46 -39.21
CA VAL A 117 -16.21 -4.19 -39.66
C VAL A 117 -15.77 -5.47 -40.35
N SER A 118 -16.38 -6.60 -39.99
CA SER A 118 -15.91 -7.91 -40.43
C SER A 118 -17.06 -8.87 -40.74
N LEU A 119 -16.90 -9.68 -41.78
CA LEU A 119 -17.79 -10.79 -42.11
C LEU A 119 -17.01 -12.08 -42.33
N VAL A 120 -17.55 -13.18 -41.79
CA VAL A 120 -16.96 -14.51 -41.91
C VAL A 120 -17.70 -15.32 -42.97
N PHE A 121 -16.93 -15.93 -43.87
CA PHE A 121 -17.41 -16.79 -44.93
C PHE A 121 -16.82 -18.20 -44.76
N THR A 122 -17.69 -19.19 -44.63
CA THR A 122 -17.31 -20.61 -44.58
C THR A 122 -17.33 -21.25 -45.97
N GLU A 123 -17.95 -20.59 -46.95
CA GLU A 123 -18.08 -21.07 -48.32
C GLU A 123 -17.52 -20.06 -49.32
N GLY A 124 -16.83 -20.58 -50.34
CA GLY A 124 -16.19 -19.77 -51.34
C GLY A 124 -15.21 -20.57 -52.20
N TYR A 125 -14.54 -19.87 -53.09
CA TYR A 125 -13.69 -20.43 -54.12
C TYR A 125 -12.41 -19.61 -54.29
N ILE A 126 -11.29 -20.28 -54.53
CA ILE A 126 -10.03 -19.65 -54.97
C ILE A 126 -9.65 -20.21 -56.33
N GLY A 127 -9.33 -19.34 -57.27
CA GLY A 127 -8.88 -19.73 -58.60
C GLY A 127 -7.87 -18.73 -59.15
N THR A 128 -7.75 -18.71 -60.47
CA THR A 128 -6.86 -17.82 -61.21
C THR A 128 -7.67 -16.73 -61.89
N MET A 129 -7.23 -15.48 -61.75
CA MET A 129 -7.81 -14.35 -62.46
C MET A 129 -7.74 -14.60 -63.97
N GLY A 130 -8.90 -14.51 -64.64
CA GLY A 130 -9.01 -14.69 -66.07
C GLY A 130 -8.52 -13.45 -66.85
N ASN A 131 -9.30 -13.05 -67.86
CA ASN A 131 -8.96 -11.89 -68.70
C ASN A 131 -8.96 -10.55 -67.93
N ASN A 132 -9.68 -10.46 -66.82
CA ASN A 132 -9.81 -9.29 -65.95
C ASN A 132 -10.19 -9.74 -64.52
N ALA A 133 -10.21 -8.79 -63.59
CA ALA A 133 -10.50 -9.05 -62.17
C ALA A 133 -11.88 -9.71 -61.96
N GLN A 134 -12.86 -9.41 -62.83
CA GLN A 134 -14.23 -9.90 -62.74
C GLN A 134 -14.41 -11.37 -63.17
N LYS A 135 -13.32 -12.10 -63.42
CA LYS A 135 -13.34 -13.50 -63.82
C LYS A 135 -12.40 -14.32 -62.96
N ASN A 136 -12.95 -15.28 -62.24
CA ASN A 136 -12.22 -16.29 -61.48
C ASN A 136 -12.35 -17.64 -62.21
N THR A 137 -11.23 -18.21 -62.65
CA THR A 137 -11.20 -19.40 -63.51
C THR A 137 -10.46 -20.54 -62.82
N SER A 138 -10.75 -21.79 -63.21
CA SER A 138 -10.14 -22.98 -62.59
C SER A 138 -10.34 -23.01 -61.08
N VAL A 139 -11.53 -22.59 -60.63
CA VAL A 139 -11.84 -22.37 -59.22
C VAL A 139 -11.80 -23.68 -58.43
N LYS A 140 -11.29 -23.60 -57.20
CA LYS A 140 -11.36 -24.67 -56.21
C LYS A 140 -12.12 -24.19 -54.99
N SER A 141 -13.05 -24.99 -54.47
CA SER A 141 -13.80 -24.60 -53.27
C SER A 141 -12.90 -24.51 -52.04
N PHE A 142 -13.31 -23.75 -51.04
CA PHE A 142 -12.66 -23.69 -49.73
C PHE A 142 -12.46 -25.08 -49.13
N ASN A 143 -13.50 -25.91 -49.17
CA ASN A 143 -13.45 -27.30 -48.70
C ASN A 143 -12.37 -28.12 -49.44
N THR A 144 -12.30 -28.03 -50.78
CA THR A 144 -11.26 -28.70 -51.58
C THR A 144 -9.85 -28.22 -51.23
N LEU A 145 -9.70 -26.98 -50.79
CA LEU A 145 -8.43 -26.38 -50.38
C LEU A 145 -8.12 -26.56 -48.89
N GLY A 146 -8.99 -27.20 -48.10
CA GLY A 146 -8.84 -27.31 -46.65
C GLY A 146 -8.91 -25.95 -45.93
N ILE A 147 -9.68 -25.00 -46.47
CA ILE A 147 -9.99 -23.72 -45.83
C ILE A 147 -11.25 -23.89 -45.00
N SER A 148 -11.16 -23.63 -43.70
CA SER A 148 -12.29 -23.72 -42.77
C SER A 148 -13.17 -22.48 -42.82
N ARG A 149 -12.55 -21.30 -42.90
CA ARG A 149 -13.23 -20.02 -43.06
C ARG A 149 -12.30 -18.94 -43.61
N LEU A 150 -12.90 -17.90 -44.16
CA LEU A 150 -12.23 -16.66 -44.56
C LEU A 150 -13.01 -15.49 -43.99
N THR A 151 -12.33 -14.62 -43.24
CA THR A 151 -12.89 -13.36 -42.76
C THR A 151 -12.49 -12.24 -43.71
N PHE A 152 -13.44 -11.42 -44.15
CA PHE A 152 -13.15 -10.14 -44.80
C PHE A 152 -13.39 -9.02 -43.79
N SER A 153 -12.41 -8.15 -43.61
CA SER A 153 -12.43 -7.07 -42.63
C SER A 153 -12.05 -5.75 -43.30
N GLN A 154 -12.66 -4.64 -42.87
CA GLN A 154 -12.30 -3.29 -43.28
C GLN A 154 -12.23 -2.40 -42.04
N ASP A 155 -11.20 -1.55 -41.99
CA ASP A 155 -11.07 -0.46 -41.03
C ASP A 155 -12.33 0.42 -41.11
N ASP A 156 -13.17 0.39 -40.07
CA ASP A 156 -14.38 1.22 -39.93
C ASP A 156 -13.99 2.62 -39.47
N SER A 157 -13.24 3.27 -40.36
CA SER A 157 -12.59 4.54 -40.06
C SER A 157 -13.53 5.73 -39.86
N ASP A 158 -14.82 5.57 -40.18
CA ASP A 158 -15.88 6.53 -39.92
C ASP A 158 -16.85 6.08 -38.80
N SER A 159 -16.49 4.98 -38.11
CA SER A 159 -17.20 4.41 -36.96
C SER A 159 -18.70 4.32 -37.20
N ASN A 160 -19.11 3.92 -38.41
CA ASN A 160 -20.51 3.85 -38.79
C ASN A 160 -21.08 2.43 -38.65
N GLY A 161 -20.23 1.45 -38.34
CA GLY A 161 -20.57 0.05 -38.19
C GLY A 161 -20.83 -0.66 -39.51
N TYR A 162 -20.44 -0.09 -40.65
CA TYR A 162 -20.69 -0.60 -41.99
C TYR A 162 -19.43 -0.61 -42.87
N PHE A 163 -19.42 -1.52 -43.85
CA PHE A 163 -18.45 -1.45 -44.92
C PHE A 163 -18.69 -0.22 -45.79
N ASN A 164 -17.61 0.35 -46.28
CA ASN A 164 -17.55 1.53 -47.11
C ASN A 164 -16.77 1.27 -48.41
N ILE A 165 -17.12 2.01 -49.46
CA ILE A 165 -16.40 1.97 -50.74
C ILE A 165 -15.35 3.06 -50.84
N GLN A 166 -14.18 2.71 -51.37
CA GLN A 166 -13.17 3.66 -51.81
C GLN A 166 -13.12 3.68 -53.34
N GLY A 167 -13.77 4.69 -53.92
CA GLY A 167 -13.99 4.72 -55.37
C GLY A 167 -15.03 3.69 -55.82
N ASN A 168 -14.58 2.55 -56.34
CA ASN A 168 -15.43 1.45 -56.83
C ASN A 168 -15.11 0.09 -56.18
N ASP A 169 -14.21 0.08 -55.19
CA ASP A 169 -13.68 -1.11 -54.52
C ASP A 169 -13.97 -0.97 -53.00
N VAL A 170 -14.15 -2.08 -52.28
CA VAL A 170 -14.13 -2.12 -50.79
C VAL A 170 -12.75 -2.60 -50.40
N GLU A 171 -11.85 -1.68 -50.07
CA GLU A 171 -10.50 -2.01 -49.59
C GLU A 171 -10.57 -2.57 -48.17
N GLY A 172 -9.76 -3.58 -47.89
CA GLY A 172 -9.72 -4.22 -46.58
C GLY A 172 -8.66 -5.30 -46.53
N SER A 173 -8.89 -6.30 -45.68
CA SER A 173 -8.05 -7.47 -45.56
C SER A 173 -8.88 -8.75 -45.56
N ILE A 174 -8.25 -9.85 -45.98
CA ILE A 174 -8.77 -11.19 -45.77
C ILE A 174 -7.90 -11.92 -44.76
N LYS A 175 -8.55 -12.68 -43.86
CA LYS A 175 -7.91 -13.64 -42.97
C LYS A 175 -8.41 -15.04 -43.29
N ILE A 176 -7.52 -15.88 -43.79
CA ILE A 176 -7.83 -17.27 -44.16
C ILE A 176 -7.43 -18.19 -43.02
N ILE A 177 -8.37 -18.99 -42.52
CA ILE A 177 -8.14 -20.03 -41.53
C ILE A 177 -8.30 -21.40 -42.19
N THR A 178 -7.25 -22.22 -42.10
CA THR A 178 -7.26 -23.59 -42.65
C THR A 178 -7.78 -24.60 -41.62
N ASP A 179 -8.15 -25.79 -42.07
CA ASP A 179 -8.56 -26.95 -41.25
C ASP A 179 -7.49 -27.46 -40.27
N ASN A 180 -6.23 -27.12 -40.52
CA ASN A 180 -5.11 -27.35 -39.62
C ASN A 180 -4.82 -26.13 -38.72
N ASN A 181 -5.76 -25.19 -38.60
CA ASN A 181 -5.66 -24.00 -37.76
C ASN A 181 -4.50 -23.05 -38.11
N ASN A 182 -3.97 -23.08 -39.34
CA ASN A 182 -3.06 -22.02 -39.81
C ASN A 182 -3.86 -20.79 -40.24
N ALA A 183 -3.36 -19.61 -39.90
CA ALA A 183 -3.94 -18.32 -40.29
C ALA A 183 -3.04 -17.53 -41.24
N TYR A 184 -3.65 -16.87 -42.23
CA TYR A 184 -2.97 -16.04 -43.21
C TYR A 184 -3.76 -14.75 -43.42
N THR A 185 -3.13 -13.59 -43.17
CA THR A 185 -3.73 -12.28 -43.40
C THR A 185 -3.11 -11.62 -44.62
N LEU A 186 -3.95 -11.04 -45.48
CA LEU A 186 -3.56 -10.48 -46.77
C LEU A 186 -4.40 -9.23 -47.05
N ASP A 187 -3.77 -8.15 -47.52
CA ASP A 187 -4.51 -6.98 -47.98
C ASP A 187 -5.25 -7.32 -49.27
N ALA A 188 -6.49 -6.88 -49.35
CA ALA A 188 -7.41 -7.30 -50.39
C ALA A 188 -8.49 -6.25 -50.65
N ALA A 189 -9.22 -6.41 -51.74
CA ALA A 189 -10.39 -5.58 -52.00
C ALA A 189 -11.50 -6.40 -52.66
N ILE A 190 -12.75 -6.15 -52.27
CA ILE A 190 -13.92 -6.60 -53.04
C ILE A 190 -14.09 -5.64 -54.22
N VAL A 191 -14.03 -6.15 -55.44
CA VAL A 191 -13.99 -5.31 -56.66
C VAL A 191 -15.02 -5.71 -57.72
N TRP A 192 -15.78 -6.78 -57.47
CA TRP A 192 -16.86 -7.23 -58.35
C TRP A 192 -17.85 -8.15 -57.63
N ASN A 193 -18.99 -8.40 -58.26
CA ASN A 193 -19.98 -9.37 -57.79
C ASN A 193 -20.57 -10.17 -58.96
N ASP A 194 -20.97 -11.42 -58.70
CA ASP A 194 -21.82 -12.21 -59.58
C ASP A 194 -23.29 -12.11 -59.11
N LYS A 195 -24.22 -12.13 -60.05
CA LYS A 195 -25.66 -11.98 -59.79
C LYS A 195 -26.45 -13.09 -60.47
N ASP A 196 -27.38 -13.68 -59.72
CA ASP A 196 -28.46 -14.52 -60.29
C ASP A 196 -29.81 -13.84 -60.06
N GLY A 197 -30.59 -13.68 -61.13
CA GLY A 197 -31.88 -12.98 -61.06
C GLY A 197 -31.84 -11.52 -60.56
N GLY A 198 -30.66 -10.90 -60.48
CA GLY A 198 -30.45 -9.53 -59.96
C GLY A 198 -29.96 -9.48 -58.51
N SER A 199 -29.99 -10.59 -57.78
CA SER A 199 -29.43 -10.72 -56.43
C SER A 199 -27.97 -11.11 -56.50
N VAL A 200 -27.13 -10.51 -55.66
CA VAL A 200 -25.71 -10.90 -55.55
C VAL A 200 -25.61 -12.31 -54.98
N VAL A 201 -24.91 -13.19 -55.70
CA VAL A 201 -24.68 -14.59 -55.29
C VAL A 201 -23.24 -14.87 -54.89
N SER A 202 -22.28 -14.07 -55.36
CA SER A 202 -20.91 -14.10 -54.85
C SER A 202 -20.21 -12.76 -54.98
N PHE A 203 -19.24 -12.53 -54.10
CA PHE A 203 -18.35 -11.37 -54.10
C PHE A 203 -16.98 -11.75 -54.61
N GLY A 204 -16.42 -10.90 -55.44
CA GLY A 204 -15.13 -11.10 -56.07
C GLY A 204 -14.04 -10.29 -55.41
N ILE A 205 -13.05 -10.99 -54.86
CA ILE A 205 -11.93 -10.42 -54.13
C ILE A 205 -10.65 -10.47 -54.96
N PHE A 206 -10.00 -9.31 -54.97
CA PHE A 206 -8.67 -9.07 -55.47
C PHE A 206 -7.66 -9.04 -54.31
N ILE A 207 -6.51 -9.70 -54.45
CA ILE A 207 -5.42 -9.68 -53.44
C ILE A 207 -4.36 -8.66 -53.87
N SER A 208 -4.09 -7.68 -53.01
CA SER A 208 -3.16 -6.57 -53.31
C SER A 208 -1.73 -7.04 -53.51
N ASP A 209 -1.00 -6.43 -54.45
CA ASP A 209 0.45 -6.55 -54.61
C ASP A 209 1.22 -5.36 -54.01
N VAL A 210 0.52 -4.38 -53.45
CA VAL A 210 1.14 -3.20 -52.85
C VAL A 210 1.76 -3.61 -51.51
N GLY A 211 3.10 -3.62 -51.44
CA GLY A 211 3.82 -3.96 -50.21
C GLY A 211 3.70 -5.44 -49.79
N GLN A 212 3.06 -6.27 -50.61
CA GLN A 212 2.68 -7.63 -50.26
C GLN A 212 3.32 -8.67 -51.21
N SER A 213 3.61 -9.86 -50.69
CA SER A 213 4.21 -10.96 -51.46
C SER A 213 3.27 -12.15 -51.59
N ASN A 214 3.54 -13.00 -52.59
CA ASN A 214 2.83 -14.29 -52.74
C ASN A 214 2.87 -15.08 -51.43
N THR A 215 1.73 -15.67 -51.06
CA THR A 215 1.57 -16.38 -49.79
C THR A 215 1.16 -17.82 -50.06
N THR A 216 1.87 -18.77 -49.46
CA THR A 216 1.48 -20.19 -49.55
C THR A 216 0.64 -20.54 -48.33
N ILE A 217 -0.62 -20.92 -48.59
CA ILE A 217 -1.52 -21.46 -47.58
C ILE A 217 -1.32 -22.97 -47.49
N SER A 218 -1.17 -23.49 -46.27
CA SER A 218 -0.95 -24.91 -45.99
C SER A 218 -2.12 -25.45 -45.19
N SER A 219 -2.78 -26.48 -45.73
CA SER A 219 -3.91 -27.16 -45.10
C SER A 219 -3.73 -28.68 -45.12
N SER A 220 -4.73 -29.42 -44.61
CA SER A 220 -4.73 -30.88 -44.72
C SER A 220 -4.80 -31.38 -46.18
N ALA A 221 -5.31 -30.54 -47.08
CA ALA A 221 -5.38 -30.81 -48.53
C ALA A 221 -4.05 -30.54 -49.26
N GLY A 222 -3.05 -29.96 -48.58
CA GLY A 222 -1.74 -29.62 -49.10
C GLY A 222 -1.51 -28.11 -49.26
N ASP A 223 -0.41 -27.76 -49.93
CA ASP A 223 -0.02 -26.37 -50.12
C ASP A 223 -0.69 -25.75 -51.37
N TYR A 224 -1.17 -24.51 -51.23
CA TYR A 224 -1.69 -23.70 -52.33
C TYR A 224 -1.07 -22.30 -52.29
N THR A 225 -0.48 -21.83 -53.38
CA THR A 225 0.12 -20.49 -53.43
C THR A 225 -0.86 -19.45 -53.97
N LEU A 226 -1.17 -18.47 -53.13
CA LEU A 226 -1.86 -17.24 -53.50
C LEU A 226 -0.87 -16.30 -54.19
N VAL A 227 -1.14 -15.98 -55.44
CA VAL A 227 -0.34 -15.08 -56.27
C VAL A 227 -0.98 -13.70 -56.25
N VAL A 228 -0.28 -12.71 -55.72
CA VAL A 228 -0.80 -11.34 -55.55
C VAL A 228 -0.86 -10.57 -56.89
N GLY A 229 -1.56 -9.43 -56.90
CA GLY A 229 -1.53 -8.47 -58.00
C GLY A 229 -2.51 -8.77 -59.13
N ARG A 230 -2.55 -7.93 -60.18
CA ARG A 230 -3.56 -7.97 -61.28
C ARG A 230 -3.05 -8.59 -62.59
N THR A 231 -2.19 -9.61 -62.53
CA THR A 231 -1.64 -10.18 -63.76
C THR A 231 -2.57 -11.22 -64.36
N LYS A 232 -3.07 -10.95 -65.58
CA LYS A 232 -3.96 -11.83 -66.35
C LYS A 232 -3.45 -13.27 -66.40
N ASN A 233 -4.31 -14.22 -66.07
CA ASN A 233 -4.05 -15.67 -66.07
C ASN A 233 -2.89 -16.09 -65.14
N VAL A 234 -2.51 -15.26 -64.18
CA VAL A 234 -1.39 -15.51 -63.26
C VAL A 234 -1.83 -15.30 -61.82
N SER A 235 -2.39 -14.13 -61.52
CA SER A 235 -2.74 -13.79 -60.14
C SER A 235 -3.95 -14.56 -59.65
N SER A 236 -3.99 -14.83 -58.35
CA SER A 236 -5.10 -15.49 -57.68
C SER A 236 -6.32 -14.57 -57.60
N ASN A 237 -7.50 -15.16 -57.60
CA ASN A 237 -8.77 -14.47 -57.45
C ASN A 237 -9.66 -15.29 -56.51
N VAL A 238 -10.37 -14.61 -55.61
CA VAL A 238 -11.19 -15.24 -54.58
C VAL A 238 -12.65 -14.87 -54.83
N SER A 239 -13.55 -15.84 -54.71
CA SER A 239 -14.99 -15.64 -54.82
C SER A 239 -15.64 -16.10 -53.51
N LEU A 240 -16.21 -15.18 -52.76
CA LEU A 240 -16.94 -15.47 -51.53
C LEU A 240 -18.40 -15.73 -51.88
N LEU A 241 -18.96 -16.86 -51.45
CA LEU A 241 -20.37 -17.15 -51.69
C LEU A 241 -21.22 -16.25 -50.79
N GLY A 242 -22.34 -15.72 -51.30
CA GLY A 242 -23.30 -15.02 -50.47
C GLY A 242 -23.84 -15.95 -49.37
N LEU A 243 -24.06 -15.40 -48.17
CA LEU A 243 -24.50 -16.19 -47.02
C LEU A 243 -25.88 -16.81 -47.26
N ASN A 244 -26.08 -18.04 -46.78
CA ASN A 244 -27.33 -18.81 -46.90
C ASN A 244 -27.81 -19.12 -48.33
N LEU A 245 -26.90 -19.12 -49.31
CA LEU A 245 -27.21 -19.50 -50.69
C LEU A 245 -26.83 -20.95 -50.95
N THR A 246 -27.60 -21.62 -51.82
CA THR A 246 -27.16 -22.90 -52.37
C THR A 246 -26.03 -22.63 -53.37
N ASP A 247 -24.86 -23.23 -53.15
CA ASP A 247 -23.71 -23.08 -54.03
C ASP A 247 -24.05 -23.41 -55.50
N PRO A 248 -24.02 -22.43 -56.42
CA PRO A 248 -24.35 -22.63 -57.82
C PRO A 248 -23.13 -23.04 -58.67
N TYR A 249 -21.93 -23.09 -58.07
CA TYR A 249 -20.68 -23.26 -58.80
C TYR A 249 -20.15 -24.70 -58.72
N SER A 250 -19.09 -24.96 -59.48
CA SER A 250 -18.46 -26.27 -59.53
C SER A 250 -16.94 -26.17 -59.65
N GLU A 251 -16.27 -27.18 -59.12
CA GLU A 251 -14.82 -27.35 -59.19
C GLU A 251 -14.28 -27.22 -60.61
N ASN A 252 -13.14 -26.54 -60.74
CA ASN A 252 -12.46 -26.18 -62.00
C ASN A 252 -13.31 -25.33 -62.97
N GLY A 253 -14.44 -24.80 -62.52
CA GLY A 253 -15.34 -23.95 -63.29
C GLY A 253 -14.82 -22.52 -63.49
N THR A 254 -15.72 -21.65 -63.91
CA THR A 254 -15.48 -20.20 -64.01
C THR A 254 -16.61 -19.46 -63.33
N ILE A 255 -16.26 -18.55 -62.42
CA ILE A 255 -17.15 -17.58 -61.79
C ILE A 255 -16.85 -16.23 -62.45
N GLN A 256 -17.88 -15.53 -62.89
CA GLN A 256 -17.72 -14.25 -63.57
C GLN A 256 -18.83 -13.30 -63.17
N GLY A 257 -18.52 -12.01 -63.09
CA GLY A 257 -19.50 -11.00 -62.68
C GLY A 257 -19.23 -9.61 -63.24
N SER A 258 -19.75 -8.60 -62.54
CA SER A 258 -19.65 -7.18 -62.91
C SER A 258 -18.97 -6.37 -61.82
N ALA A 259 -18.22 -5.34 -62.21
CA ALA A 259 -17.70 -4.33 -61.30
C ALA A 259 -18.75 -3.22 -61.12
N ASP A 260 -19.74 -3.49 -60.28
CA ASP A 260 -20.70 -2.49 -59.81
C ASP A 260 -20.78 -2.52 -58.29
N ASN A 261 -21.23 -1.41 -57.69
CA ASN A 261 -21.23 -1.23 -56.24
C ASN A 261 -22.40 -1.96 -55.54
N ALA A 262 -23.18 -2.79 -56.24
CA ALA A 262 -24.32 -3.49 -55.62
C ALA A 262 -23.90 -4.52 -54.56
N PHE A 263 -22.60 -4.84 -54.47
CA PHE A 263 -22.07 -5.65 -53.38
C PHE A 263 -22.15 -4.92 -52.03
N LEU A 264 -22.07 -3.59 -51.99
CA LEU A 264 -21.94 -2.85 -50.73
C LEU A 264 -23.19 -3.00 -49.87
N ASP A 265 -24.36 -2.70 -50.46
CA ASP A 265 -25.65 -2.89 -49.80
C ASP A 265 -25.83 -4.34 -49.35
N THR A 266 -25.39 -5.31 -50.16
CA THR A 266 -25.51 -6.74 -49.79
C THR A 266 -24.60 -7.09 -48.61
N LEU A 267 -23.37 -6.58 -48.60
CA LEU A 267 -22.39 -6.81 -47.53
C LEU A 267 -22.88 -6.20 -46.21
N ASN A 268 -23.39 -4.96 -46.26
CA ASN A 268 -23.95 -4.29 -45.09
C ASN A 268 -25.26 -4.94 -44.62
N ASN A 269 -26.11 -5.42 -45.52
CA ASN A 269 -27.27 -6.23 -45.13
C ASN A 269 -26.86 -7.56 -44.47
N TYR A 270 -25.74 -8.19 -44.89
CA TYR A 270 -25.21 -9.38 -44.22
C TYR A 270 -24.64 -9.05 -42.84
N LEU A 271 -24.03 -7.88 -42.69
CA LEU A 271 -23.57 -7.39 -41.40
C LEU A 271 -24.75 -7.13 -40.45
N ASP A 272 -25.81 -6.46 -40.93
CA ASP A 272 -27.05 -6.24 -40.17
C ASP A 272 -27.80 -7.54 -39.83
N ALA A 273 -27.71 -8.54 -40.71
CA ALA A 273 -28.32 -9.85 -40.49
C ALA A 273 -27.46 -10.78 -39.61
N SER A 274 -26.22 -10.38 -39.29
CA SER A 274 -25.38 -11.15 -38.38
C SER A 274 -25.99 -11.11 -36.99
N ILE A 275 -26.13 -12.27 -36.37
CA ILE A 275 -26.82 -12.36 -35.09
C ILE A 275 -25.98 -11.69 -34.00
N GLN A 276 -26.59 -10.82 -33.19
CA GLN A 276 -25.84 -10.06 -32.18
C GLN A 276 -25.93 -10.72 -30.80
N ILE A 277 -24.87 -10.51 -30.01
CA ILE A 277 -24.91 -10.74 -28.57
C ILE A 277 -25.65 -9.55 -27.95
N THR A 278 -26.69 -9.83 -27.17
CA THR A 278 -27.59 -8.83 -26.59
C THR A 278 -27.34 -8.57 -25.12
N GLY A 279 -26.61 -9.47 -24.45
CA GLY A 279 -26.35 -9.34 -23.04
C GLY A 279 -25.27 -10.29 -22.55
N ILE A 280 -24.51 -9.80 -21.58
CA ILE A 280 -23.62 -10.59 -20.74
C ILE A 280 -23.95 -10.22 -19.30
N THR A 281 -24.29 -11.20 -18.47
CA THR A 281 -24.57 -10.96 -17.05
C THR A 281 -23.80 -11.94 -16.17
N ALA A 282 -23.27 -11.44 -15.06
CA ALA A 282 -22.67 -12.23 -14.00
C ALA A 282 -23.05 -11.62 -12.66
N SER A 283 -22.97 -12.42 -11.60
CA SER A 283 -23.14 -11.95 -10.22
C SER A 283 -21.80 -12.07 -9.52
N ASP A 284 -21.55 -11.18 -8.56
CA ASP A 284 -20.41 -11.30 -7.66
C ASP A 284 -20.51 -12.62 -6.88
N ILE A 285 -19.36 -13.27 -6.71
CA ILE A 285 -19.23 -14.54 -5.99
C ILE A 285 -18.18 -14.41 -4.89
N THR A 286 -18.19 -15.37 -3.98
CA THR A 286 -17.10 -15.59 -3.03
C THR A 286 -16.12 -16.58 -3.64
N GLU A 287 -14.82 -16.42 -3.41
CA GLU A 287 -13.83 -17.37 -3.93
C GLU A 287 -14.12 -18.82 -3.49
N GLY A 288 -13.73 -19.76 -4.34
CA GLY A 288 -14.11 -21.17 -4.24
C GLY A 288 -15.40 -21.53 -4.96
N GLU A 289 -16.23 -20.56 -5.33
CA GLU A 289 -17.41 -20.76 -6.18
C GLU A 289 -17.08 -20.54 -7.65
N ASP A 290 -17.86 -21.16 -8.54
CA ASP A 290 -17.74 -20.95 -9.98
C ASP A 290 -18.34 -19.59 -10.37
N LEU A 291 -17.55 -18.71 -10.97
CA LEU A 291 -18.04 -17.47 -11.53
C LEU A 291 -18.63 -17.72 -12.93
N VAL A 292 -19.94 -17.53 -13.09
CA VAL A 292 -20.66 -17.86 -14.32
C VAL A 292 -21.18 -16.60 -15.02
N TYR A 293 -20.67 -16.33 -16.21
CA TYR A 293 -21.23 -15.36 -17.14
C TYR A 293 -22.31 -16.02 -18.00
N ASN A 294 -23.49 -15.40 -18.06
CA ASN A 294 -24.58 -15.78 -18.95
C ASN A 294 -24.58 -14.84 -20.16
N VAL A 295 -24.36 -15.42 -21.34
CA VAL A 295 -24.36 -14.70 -22.61
C VAL A 295 -25.64 -15.00 -23.38
N THR A 296 -26.33 -13.96 -23.84
CA THR A 296 -27.57 -14.08 -24.62
C THR A 296 -27.44 -13.47 -26.00
N LEU A 297 -28.06 -14.09 -27.00
CA LEU A 297 -28.14 -13.61 -28.38
C LEU A 297 -29.58 -13.18 -28.71
N GLU A 298 -29.76 -12.42 -29.78
CA GLU A 298 -31.08 -11.95 -30.25
C GLU A 298 -32.05 -13.10 -30.59
N SER A 299 -31.50 -14.21 -31.09
CA SER A 299 -32.23 -15.43 -31.43
C SER A 299 -31.28 -16.63 -31.43
N GLY A 300 -31.70 -17.81 -31.91
CA GLY A 300 -30.76 -18.90 -32.17
C GLY A 300 -29.94 -18.57 -33.42
N ALA A 301 -28.61 -18.69 -33.34
CA ALA A 301 -27.73 -18.38 -34.45
C ALA A 301 -28.17 -19.15 -35.72
N PRO A 302 -28.51 -18.47 -36.84
CA PRO A 302 -29.03 -19.15 -38.03
C PRO A 302 -27.98 -20.08 -38.67
N ASP A 303 -26.71 -19.78 -38.44
CA ASP A 303 -25.53 -20.57 -38.76
C ASP A 303 -24.46 -20.37 -37.68
N ASN A 304 -23.31 -21.03 -37.81
CA ASN A 304 -22.16 -20.81 -36.95
C ASN A 304 -21.73 -19.33 -36.97
N ALA A 305 -21.79 -18.66 -35.82
CA ALA A 305 -21.42 -17.27 -35.65
C ALA A 305 -20.05 -17.14 -34.99
N TYR A 306 -19.32 -16.07 -35.29
CA TYR A 306 -17.98 -15.83 -34.76
C TYR A 306 -17.88 -14.43 -34.18
N TYR A 307 -17.46 -14.33 -32.93
CA TYR A 307 -17.31 -13.05 -32.23
C TYR A 307 -15.89 -12.89 -31.73
N ALA A 308 -15.38 -11.67 -31.71
CA ALA A 308 -14.21 -11.37 -30.90
C ALA A 308 -14.51 -11.67 -29.42
N TYR A 309 -13.51 -12.11 -28.67
CA TYR A 309 -13.65 -12.31 -27.23
C TYR A 309 -12.43 -11.81 -26.49
N ASN A 310 -12.62 -11.43 -25.24
CA ASN A 310 -11.56 -11.22 -24.28
C ASN A 310 -11.96 -11.85 -22.94
N ILE A 311 -11.00 -12.49 -22.29
CA ILE A 311 -11.13 -13.08 -20.96
C ILE A 311 -10.05 -12.42 -20.12
N GLY A 312 -10.47 -11.67 -19.10
CA GLY A 312 -9.58 -11.07 -18.12
C GLY A 312 -9.88 -11.60 -16.73
N SER A 313 -8.85 -11.71 -15.90
CA SER A 313 -8.98 -11.93 -14.47
C SER A 313 -7.80 -11.29 -13.76
N THR A 314 -8.08 -10.58 -12.68
CA THR A 314 -7.05 -10.16 -11.71
C THR A 314 -6.75 -11.27 -10.70
N ASP A 315 -7.59 -12.30 -10.67
CA ASP A 315 -7.34 -13.54 -9.93
C ASP A 315 -6.52 -14.51 -10.77
N SER A 316 -5.29 -14.77 -10.31
CA SER A 316 -4.34 -15.68 -10.95
C SER A 316 -4.72 -17.16 -10.83
N THR A 317 -5.66 -17.51 -9.94
CA THR A 317 -6.16 -18.88 -9.77
C THR A 317 -7.10 -19.30 -10.89
N VAL A 318 -7.72 -18.32 -11.58
CA VAL A 318 -8.55 -18.55 -12.75
C VAL A 318 -7.67 -19.01 -13.91
N THR A 319 -7.49 -20.32 -13.99
CA THR A 319 -6.63 -21.00 -14.97
C THR A 319 -7.42 -21.79 -15.98
N ASN A 320 -8.72 -22.00 -15.73
CA ASN A 320 -9.61 -22.76 -16.59
C ASN A 320 -10.89 -21.95 -16.86
N VAL A 321 -11.25 -21.84 -18.14
CA VAL A 321 -12.49 -21.19 -18.58
C VAL A 321 -13.27 -22.17 -19.44
N ALA A 322 -14.45 -22.55 -18.95
CA ALA A 322 -15.31 -23.52 -19.59
C ALA A 322 -16.47 -22.84 -20.32
N PHE A 323 -16.79 -23.34 -21.52
CA PHE A 323 -17.88 -22.86 -22.34
C PHE A 323 -18.96 -23.92 -22.49
N SER A 324 -20.23 -23.53 -22.38
CA SER A 324 -21.36 -24.43 -22.62
C SER A 324 -21.87 -24.39 -24.07
N ASN A 325 -22.82 -25.27 -24.38
CA ASN A 325 -23.54 -25.31 -25.66
C ASN A 325 -22.64 -25.45 -26.91
N GLY A 326 -21.47 -26.07 -26.76
CA GLY A 326 -20.54 -26.33 -27.86
C GLY A 326 -19.79 -25.11 -28.36
N VAL A 327 -19.86 -23.99 -27.62
CA VAL A 327 -19.08 -22.79 -27.90
C VAL A 327 -17.59 -23.11 -27.72
N THR A 328 -16.76 -22.65 -28.64
CA THR A 328 -15.32 -22.92 -28.64
C THR A 328 -14.52 -21.67 -28.96
N LEU A 329 -13.31 -21.58 -28.41
CA LEU A 329 -12.39 -20.48 -28.69
C LEU A 329 -11.35 -20.89 -29.73
N SER A 330 -10.99 -19.91 -30.55
CA SER A 330 -9.90 -19.98 -31.50
C SER A 330 -8.83 -18.97 -31.09
N THR A 331 -7.77 -19.47 -30.44
CA THR A 331 -6.60 -18.66 -30.06
C THR A 331 -5.79 -18.20 -31.28
N VAL A 332 -6.03 -18.80 -32.45
CA VAL A 332 -5.38 -18.47 -33.71
C VAL A 332 -5.86 -17.13 -34.25
N ASP A 333 -7.13 -16.81 -34.06
CA ASP A 333 -7.72 -15.59 -34.59
C ASP A 333 -8.48 -14.73 -33.59
N GLY A 334 -8.45 -15.10 -32.31
CA GLY A 334 -9.09 -14.33 -31.24
C GLY A 334 -10.62 -14.35 -31.31
N THR A 335 -11.18 -15.39 -31.95
CA THR A 335 -12.63 -15.52 -32.12
C THR A 335 -13.22 -16.65 -31.29
N MET A 336 -14.46 -16.45 -30.87
CA MET A 336 -15.32 -17.44 -30.24
C MET A 336 -16.35 -17.90 -31.27
N LEU A 337 -16.39 -19.21 -31.52
CA LEU A 337 -17.40 -19.86 -32.35
C LEU A 337 -18.63 -20.15 -31.50
N VAL A 338 -19.77 -19.60 -31.90
CA VAL A 338 -21.10 -19.94 -31.39
C VAL A 338 -21.81 -20.83 -32.42
N PRO A 339 -22.09 -22.10 -32.10
CA PRO A 339 -22.72 -23.03 -33.04
C PRO A 339 -24.12 -22.59 -33.51
N ASN A 340 -24.50 -23.03 -34.70
CA ASN A 340 -25.87 -22.90 -35.22
C ASN A 340 -26.91 -23.36 -34.17
N GLY A 341 -27.95 -22.54 -33.98
CA GLY A 341 -29.10 -22.78 -33.11
C GLY A 341 -28.90 -22.33 -31.66
N VAL A 342 -27.68 -21.95 -31.26
CA VAL A 342 -27.40 -21.46 -29.91
C VAL A 342 -27.92 -20.02 -29.77
N SER A 343 -28.81 -19.80 -28.79
CA SER A 343 -29.36 -18.47 -28.45
C SER A 343 -28.88 -17.93 -27.11
N SER A 344 -28.24 -18.78 -26.31
CA SER A 344 -27.59 -18.41 -25.06
C SER A 344 -26.56 -19.47 -24.70
N PHE A 345 -25.53 -19.08 -23.95
CA PHE A 345 -24.53 -20.00 -23.40
C PHE A 345 -23.93 -19.39 -22.13
N THR A 346 -23.09 -20.16 -21.46
CA THR A 346 -22.38 -19.74 -20.27
C THR A 346 -20.89 -19.84 -20.46
N VAL A 347 -20.18 -18.93 -19.80
CA VAL A 347 -18.72 -18.96 -19.64
C VAL A 347 -18.42 -19.04 -18.16
N THR A 348 -17.75 -20.10 -17.74
CA THR A 348 -17.50 -20.40 -16.32
C THR A 348 -16.02 -20.25 -16.02
N TYR A 349 -15.72 -19.42 -15.04
CA TYR A 349 -14.38 -19.15 -14.52
C TYR A 349 -14.31 -19.92 -13.20
N GLU A 350 -13.49 -20.96 -13.16
CA GLU A 350 -13.28 -21.73 -11.92
C GLU A 350 -12.37 -20.91 -10.98
N THR A 351 -12.82 -20.67 -9.75
CA THR A 351 -12.02 -20.01 -8.70
C THR A 351 -11.63 -21.02 -7.63
N THR A 352 -10.61 -20.71 -6.84
CA THR A 352 -10.20 -21.55 -5.70
C THR A 352 -10.29 -20.75 -4.42
N ASP A 353 -10.93 -21.35 -3.41
CA ASP A 353 -10.88 -20.90 -2.01
C ASP A 353 -9.48 -21.17 -1.49
N ASP A 354 -8.83 -20.16 -0.90
CA ASP A 354 -7.56 -20.36 -0.22
C ASP A 354 -7.59 -20.01 1.28
N SER A 355 -6.53 -19.42 1.81
CA SER A 355 -6.46 -19.05 3.22
C SER A 355 -5.76 -17.71 3.43
N THR A 356 -5.54 -16.95 2.36
CA THR A 356 -4.82 -15.70 2.36
C THR A 356 -5.82 -14.57 2.24
N VAL A 357 -5.76 -13.63 3.18
CA VAL A 357 -6.63 -12.45 3.12
C VAL A 357 -6.14 -11.52 2.04
N GLU A 358 -6.96 -11.34 1.02
CA GLU A 358 -6.65 -10.54 -0.16
C GLU A 358 -7.70 -9.46 -0.40
N SER A 359 -7.34 -8.48 -1.23
CA SER A 359 -8.33 -7.51 -1.72
C SER A 359 -9.27 -8.18 -2.72
N THR A 360 -10.54 -7.75 -2.76
CA THR A 360 -11.50 -8.17 -3.79
C THR A 360 -10.90 -8.14 -5.18
N LYS A 361 -10.95 -9.30 -5.86
CA LYS A 361 -10.49 -9.47 -7.23
C LYS A 361 -11.66 -9.30 -8.18
N THR A 362 -11.35 -9.12 -9.46
CA THR A 362 -12.33 -9.00 -10.54
C THR A 362 -11.98 -9.90 -11.71
N ALA A 363 -13.01 -10.39 -12.38
CA ALA A 363 -12.90 -11.05 -13.67
C ALA A 363 -13.79 -10.33 -14.71
N THR A 364 -13.38 -10.43 -15.98
CA THR A 364 -14.07 -9.81 -17.11
C THR A 364 -14.27 -10.80 -18.24
N LEU A 365 -15.44 -10.71 -18.88
CA LEU A 365 -15.72 -11.35 -20.15
C LEU A 365 -16.17 -10.29 -21.16
N THR A 366 -15.44 -10.20 -22.26
CA THR A 366 -15.87 -9.49 -23.47
C THR A 366 -16.28 -10.52 -24.52
N ALA A 367 -17.45 -10.33 -25.11
CA ALA A 367 -17.91 -11.12 -26.24
C ALA A 367 -18.61 -10.21 -27.25
N GLY A 368 -18.10 -10.17 -28.48
CA GLY A 368 -18.48 -9.16 -29.46
C GLY A 368 -18.06 -7.78 -28.95
N ASN A 369 -19.03 -6.88 -28.85
CA ASN A 369 -18.86 -5.52 -28.33
C ASN A 369 -19.31 -5.35 -26.87
N LEU A 370 -19.82 -6.40 -26.22
CA LEU A 370 -20.28 -6.33 -24.84
C LEU A 370 -19.21 -6.84 -23.88
N THR A 371 -19.05 -6.13 -22.75
CA THR A 371 -18.17 -6.54 -21.65
C THR A 371 -18.97 -6.59 -20.35
N ALA A 372 -18.72 -7.62 -19.54
CA ALA A 372 -19.21 -7.71 -18.16
C ALA A 372 -18.07 -7.96 -17.20
N THR A 373 -18.13 -7.32 -16.03
CA THR A 373 -17.19 -7.48 -14.92
C THR A 373 -17.93 -7.99 -13.70
N ALA A 374 -17.34 -8.92 -12.96
CA ALA A 374 -17.86 -9.41 -11.69
C ALA A 374 -16.75 -9.47 -10.65
N ASN A 375 -17.12 -9.30 -9.38
CA ASN A 375 -16.20 -9.38 -8.26
C ASN A 375 -16.09 -10.81 -7.73
N ILE A 376 -14.88 -11.16 -7.30
CA ILE A 376 -14.54 -12.37 -6.56
C ILE A 376 -14.14 -11.90 -5.16
N LEU A 377 -15.04 -12.14 -4.20
CA LEU A 377 -14.92 -11.68 -2.83
C LEU A 377 -14.13 -12.69 -2.00
N ASP A 378 -13.11 -12.18 -1.32
CA ASP A 378 -12.36 -12.88 -0.29
C ASP A 378 -13.29 -13.21 0.91
N ASN A 379 -13.27 -14.47 1.34
CA ASN A 379 -13.97 -14.98 2.52
C ASN A 379 -13.02 -15.32 3.67
N ASP A 380 -11.75 -14.99 3.54
CA ASP A 380 -10.76 -15.31 4.54
C ASP A 380 -10.80 -14.33 5.70
N SER A 381 -10.42 -14.86 6.86
CA SER A 381 -10.34 -14.08 8.09
C SER A 381 -9.16 -14.51 8.93
N VAL A 382 -8.39 -13.53 9.40
CA VAL A 382 -7.20 -13.74 10.21
C VAL A 382 -7.28 -12.94 11.50
N PRO A 383 -6.79 -13.50 12.62
CA PRO A 383 -6.51 -12.70 13.81
C PRO A 383 -5.28 -11.82 13.54
N GLU A 384 -5.19 -10.66 14.21
CA GLU A 384 -4.05 -9.74 14.09
C GLU A 384 -3.76 -9.15 15.47
N ILE A 385 -2.64 -9.51 16.12
CA ILE A 385 -2.28 -9.06 17.45
C ILE A 385 -1.52 -7.72 17.40
N ALA A 386 -1.93 -6.78 18.24
CA ALA A 386 -1.17 -5.56 18.49
C ALA A 386 -1.11 -5.23 19.98
N LEU A 387 0.01 -4.65 20.41
CA LEU A 387 0.28 -4.31 21.80
C LEU A 387 0.41 -2.80 21.98
N SER A 388 -0.06 -2.30 23.12
CA SER A 388 0.16 -0.91 23.51
C SER A 388 0.36 -0.75 25.02
N GLY A 389 1.18 0.22 25.39
CA GLY A 389 1.31 0.73 26.75
C GLY A 389 1.23 2.25 26.73
N ASN A 390 0.62 2.84 27.76
CA ASN A 390 0.31 4.29 27.78
C ASN A 390 -0.48 4.78 26.54
N SER A 391 -1.28 3.91 25.92
CA SER A 391 -1.97 4.18 24.65
C SER A 391 -1.03 4.48 23.45
N VAL A 392 0.24 4.07 23.55
CA VAL A 392 1.23 4.11 22.46
C VAL A 392 1.51 2.67 22.02
N GLY A 393 1.50 2.43 20.71
CA GLY A 393 1.75 1.10 20.14
C GLY A 393 3.19 0.65 20.38
N ILE A 394 3.36 -0.64 20.68
CA ILE A 394 4.65 -1.31 20.87
C ILE A 394 4.75 -2.35 19.76
N ALA A 395 5.80 -2.31 18.95
CA ALA A 395 5.97 -3.22 17.82
C ALA A 395 6.41 -4.62 18.26
N ASP A 396 6.13 -5.64 17.42
CA ASP A 396 6.67 -6.98 17.64
C ASP A 396 8.20 -6.98 17.49
N GLY A 397 8.87 -7.70 18.38
CA GLY A 397 10.31 -7.77 18.46
C GLY A 397 10.98 -6.48 18.93
N ASP A 398 10.25 -5.49 19.46
CA ASP A 398 10.84 -4.24 19.93
C ASP A 398 11.86 -4.50 21.05
N THR A 399 13.12 -4.16 20.80
CA THR A 399 14.22 -4.35 21.75
C THR A 399 14.55 -3.10 22.57
N THR A 400 13.82 -1.98 22.38
CA THR A 400 14.17 -0.69 22.99
C THR A 400 13.05 -0.20 23.89
N ALA A 401 13.27 -0.25 25.20
CA ALA A 401 12.31 0.29 26.15
C ALA A 401 12.26 1.83 26.13
N SER A 402 11.08 2.40 26.37
CA SER A 402 10.79 3.83 26.35
C SER A 402 9.83 4.24 27.48
N SER A 403 10.01 5.44 27.99
CA SER A 403 9.06 6.03 28.94
C SER A 403 7.72 6.41 28.30
N SER A 404 7.67 6.56 26.96
CA SER A 404 6.47 7.01 26.25
C SER A 404 5.37 5.95 26.19
N ASP A 405 5.75 4.69 26.05
CA ASP A 405 4.85 3.53 25.92
C ASP A 405 4.84 2.66 27.20
N HIS A 406 5.42 3.16 28.30
CA HIS A 406 5.54 2.47 29.58
C HIS A 406 6.36 1.17 29.59
N THR A 407 7.13 0.88 28.54
CA THR A 407 8.09 -0.22 28.58
C THR A 407 9.32 0.09 29.46
N ASP A 408 9.62 1.38 29.71
CA ASP A 408 10.55 1.82 30.76
C ASP A 408 9.80 2.15 32.06
N PHE A 409 10.13 1.38 33.10
CA PHE A 409 9.57 1.51 34.44
C PHE A 409 10.23 2.62 35.26
N GLY A 410 11.36 3.19 34.81
CA GLY A 410 12.07 4.27 35.50
C GLY A 410 13.00 3.77 36.60
N SER A 411 13.41 4.68 37.49
CA SER A 411 14.34 4.37 38.59
C SER A 411 13.62 4.15 39.92
N HIS A 412 13.81 2.98 40.54
CA HIS A 412 13.18 2.59 41.80
C HIS A 412 14.18 1.98 42.78
N ASP A 413 13.96 2.21 44.08
CA ASP A 413 14.84 1.74 45.15
C ASP A 413 14.71 0.22 45.37
N VAL A 414 15.85 -0.48 45.45
CA VAL A 414 15.91 -1.95 45.60
C VAL A 414 15.25 -2.50 46.86
N SER A 415 15.00 -1.66 47.87
CA SER A 415 14.44 -2.07 49.16
C SER A 415 13.01 -1.61 49.40
N THR A 416 12.50 -0.66 48.62
CA THR A 416 11.21 0.00 48.90
C THR A 416 10.41 0.44 47.67
N GLY A 417 10.98 0.41 46.46
CA GLY A 417 10.34 0.93 45.26
C GLY A 417 9.86 -0.18 44.34
N SER A 418 8.55 -0.28 44.13
CA SER A 418 7.96 -1.03 43.02
C SER A 418 7.15 -0.12 42.10
N GLN A 419 6.97 -0.53 40.85
CA GLN A 419 6.17 0.20 39.86
C GLN A 419 5.37 -0.77 38.99
N THR A 420 4.08 -0.52 38.87
CA THR A 420 3.20 -1.30 37.98
C THR A 420 2.91 -0.54 36.69
N ARG A 421 2.83 -1.28 35.57
CA ARG A 421 2.37 -0.77 34.27
C ARG A 421 1.32 -1.72 33.69
N THR A 422 0.28 -1.13 33.09
CA THR A 422 -0.78 -1.87 32.38
C THR A 422 -0.52 -1.80 30.88
N PHE A 423 -0.59 -2.95 30.24
CA PHE A 423 -0.49 -3.10 28.79
C PHE A 423 -1.80 -3.64 28.23
N THR A 424 -2.09 -3.27 26.98
CA THR A 424 -3.30 -3.68 26.25
C THR A 424 -2.91 -4.53 25.06
N ILE A 425 -3.55 -5.69 24.93
CA ILE A 425 -3.52 -6.54 23.75
C ILE A 425 -4.79 -6.23 22.96
N THR A 426 -4.66 -5.87 21.70
CA THR A 426 -5.78 -5.65 20.77
C THR A 426 -5.76 -6.68 19.67
N ASN A 427 -6.94 -7.03 19.15
CA ASN A 427 -7.08 -7.82 17.93
C ASN A 427 -7.60 -6.92 16.82
N SER A 428 -6.73 -6.50 15.90
CA SER A 428 -7.09 -5.67 14.73
C SER A 428 -7.73 -6.49 13.60
N GLY A 429 -7.69 -7.82 13.71
CA GLY A 429 -8.16 -8.74 12.70
C GLY A 429 -9.68 -8.89 12.70
N ASN A 430 -10.16 -9.62 11.69
CA ASN A 430 -11.57 -9.94 11.51
C ASN A 430 -11.95 -11.34 12.05
N ALA A 431 -10.97 -12.13 12.51
CA ALA A 431 -11.18 -13.40 13.21
C ALA A 431 -10.81 -13.33 14.71
N ASP A 432 -11.19 -14.34 15.50
CA ASP A 432 -10.84 -14.43 16.93
C ASP A 432 -9.34 -14.73 17.14
N LEU A 433 -8.65 -13.88 17.89
CA LEU A 433 -7.27 -14.05 18.33
C LEU A 433 -7.24 -14.91 19.60
N ASN A 434 -6.64 -16.09 19.51
CA ASN A 434 -6.44 -17.03 20.60
C ASN A 434 -5.02 -16.93 21.14
N LEU A 435 -4.89 -16.47 22.38
CA LEU A 435 -3.65 -16.41 23.15
C LEU A 435 -3.37 -17.81 23.73
N THR A 436 -2.37 -18.50 23.18
CA THR A 436 -2.14 -19.95 23.38
C THR A 436 -1.19 -20.26 24.54
N GLY A 437 -0.50 -19.26 25.07
CA GLY A 437 0.47 -19.42 26.16
C GLY A 437 -0.16 -19.90 27.47
N THR A 438 0.59 -20.71 28.23
CA THR A 438 0.22 -21.09 29.60
C THR A 438 1.41 -20.88 30.56
N PRO A 439 1.49 -19.74 31.27
CA PRO A 439 0.53 -18.63 31.31
C PRO A 439 0.49 -17.79 30.00
N ILE A 440 -0.55 -16.99 29.81
CA ILE A 440 -0.78 -16.22 28.57
C ILE A 440 0.38 -15.27 28.27
N VAL A 441 0.75 -14.45 29.27
CA VAL A 441 1.91 -13.56 29.21
C VAL A 441 3.05 -14.16 30.03
N THR A 442 4.22 -14.27 29.43
CA THR A 442 5.44 -14.74 30.09
C THR A 442 6.52 -13.65 30.07
N LEU A 443 7.44 -13.72 31.04
CA LEU A 443 8.60 -12.84 31.13
C LEU A 443 9.85 -13.70 30.96
N ILE A 444 10.72 -13.33 30.03
CA ILE A 444 11.99 -14.00 29.75
C ILE A 444 13.15 -12.99 29.82
N GLY A 445 14.39 -13.49 29.86
CA GLY A 445 15.59 -12.66 29.95
C GLY A 445 16.32 -12.78 31.29
N SER A 446 17.49 -12.13 31.38
CA SER A 446 18.41 -12.29 32.50
C SER A 446 17.93 -11.70 33.82
N ASN A 447 17.02 -10.71 33.78
CA ASN A 447 16.48 -10.07 34.98
C ASN A 447 14.96 -10.21 35.06
N ALA A 448 14.37 -11.19 34.37
CA ALA A 448 12.93 -11.43 34.39
C ALA A 448 12.37 -11.68 35.81
N SER A 449 13.19 -12.14 36.76
CA SER A 449 12.78 -12.31 38.16
C SER A 449 12.59 -11.00 38.94
N ASP A 450 13.07 -9.87 38.41
CA ASP A 450 12.85 -8.53 38.96
C ASP A 450 11.53 -7.92 38.44
N PHE A 451 10.79 -8.68 37.63
CA PHE A 451 9.48 -8.31 37.08
C PHE A 451 8.46 -9.43 37.35
N GLU A 452 7.20 -9.06 37.56
CA GLU A 452 6.11 -10.01 37.77
C GLU A 452 4.88 -9.63 36.95
N VAL A 453 4.26 -10.59 36.26
CA VAL A 453 2.91 -10.40 35.69
C VAL A 453 1.88 -10.58 36.80
N THR A 454 1.52 -9.50 37.48
CA THR A 454 0.60 -9.51 38.62
C THR A 454 -0.86 -9.69 38.21
N THR A 455 -1.21 -9.42 36.95
CA THR A 455 -2.54 -9.69 36.39
C THR A 455 -2.41 -10.19 34.96
N GLN A 456 -2.83 -11.43 34.71
CA GLN A 456 -2.97 -11.99 33.37
C GLN A 456 -4.27 -11.50 32.69
N PRO A 457 -4.36 -11.58 31.35
CA PRO A 457 -5.63 -11.40 30.66
C PRO A 457 -6.74 -12.29 31.24
N ASP A 458 -7.96 -11.76 31.33
CA ASP A 458 -9.10 -12.44 31.95
C ASP A 458 -9.68 -13.61 31.12
N ALA A 459 -9.27 -13.71 29.85
CA ALA A 459 -9.60 -14.80 28.93
C ALA A 459 -8.49 -14.97 27.88
N SER A 460 -8.37 -16.19 27.34
CA SER A 460 -7.42 -16.53 26.29
C SER A 460 -7.88 -16.15 24.87
N THR A 461 -9.08 -15.61 24.71
CA THR A 461 -9.60 -15.20 23.39
C THR A 461 -9.90 -13.71 23.38
N VAL A 462 -9.40 -13.02 22.37
CA VAL A 462 -9.69 -11.63 22.03
C VAL A 462 -10.53 -11.65 20.76
N SER A 463 -11.82 -11.29 20.86
CA SER A 463 -12.70 -11.25 19.69
C SER A 463 -12.17 -10.28 18.65
N ALA A 464 -12.56 -10.43 17.38
CA ALA A 464 -12.29 -9.44 16.34
C ALA A 464 -12.60 -8.01 16.81
N SER A 465 -11.69 -7.06 16.55
CA SER A 465 -11.75 -5.67 17.05
C SER A 465 -11.83 -5.50 18.59
N GLY A 466 -11.58 -6.57 19.34
CA GLY A 466 -11.62 -6.60 20.81
C GLY A 466 -10.27 -6.27 21.45
N PHE A 467 -10.26 -6.21 22.78
CA PHE A 467 -9.03 -6.01 23.56
C PHE A 467 -9.04 -6.78 24.89
N LYS A 468 -7.84 -6.98 25.42
CA LYS A 468 -7.56 -7.50 26.77
C LYS A 468 -6.43 -6.70 27.40
N THR A 469 -6.26 -6.80 28.72
CA THR A 469 -5.17 -6.12 29.43
C THR A 469 -4.42 -7.08 30.34
N PHE A 470 -3.17 -6.74 30.64
CA PHE A 470 -2.36 -7.39 31.67
C PHE A 470 -1.54 -6.34 32.42
N VAL A 471 -1.08 -6.69 33.61
CA VAL A 471 -0.30 -5.79 34.48
C VAL A 471 1.04 -6.43 34.77
N VAL A 472 2.10 -5.66 34.57
CA VAL A 472 3.47 -6.03 34.94
C VAL A 472 3.93 -5.12 36.08
N GLU A 473 4.51 -5.70 37.11
CA GLU A 473 5.18 -5.01 38.20
C GLU A 473 6.70 -5.14 38.04
N PHE A 474 7.43 -4.06 38.28
CA PHE A 474 8.87 -4.04 38.47
C PHE A 474 9.15 -3.90 39.97
N ASP A 475 9.79 -4.90 40.57
CA ASP A 475 10.22 -4.94 41.98
C ASP A 475 11.66 -5.48 42.03
N PRO A 476 12.67 -4.60 41.89
CA PRO A 476 14.04 -5.03 41.68
C PRO A 476 14.70 -5.61 42.93
N THR A 477 15.37 -6.75 42.77
CA THR A 477 16.09 -7.43 43.87
C THR A 477 17.58 -7.07 43.97
N ALA A 478 18.13 -6.35 42.98
CA ALA A 478 19.51 -5.89 42.98
C ALA A 478 19.68 -4.56 42.21
N ILE A 479 20.77 -3.84 42.51
CA ILE A 479 21.08 -2.51 41.95
C ILE A 479 21.50 -2.58 40.48
N GLY A 480 21.18 -1.55 39.69
CA GLY A 480 21.57 -1.39 38.29
C GLY A 480 20.40 -1.57 37.32
N LEU A 481 20.69 -1.44 36.02
CA LEU A 481 19.72 -1.66 34.94
C LEU A 481 19.23 -3.10 34.95
N ARG A 482 17.90 -3.26 34.85
CA ARG A 482 17.16 -4.53 34.84
C ARG A 482 16.38 -4.63 33.55
N GLU A 483 16.62 -5.70 32.81
CA GLU A 483 15.98 -5.93 31.51
C GLU A 483 15.28 -7.28 31.48
N ALA A 484 14.09 -7.28 30.88
CA ALA A 484 13.31 -8.48 30.58
C ALA A 484 12.59 -8.30 29.24
N THR A 485 12.06 -9.38 28.70
CA THR A 485 11.23 -9.39 27.50
C THR A 485 9.89 -10.00 27.84
N VAL A 486 8.82 -9.28 27.49
CA VAL A 486 7.46 -9.80 27.50
C VAL A 486 7.28 -10.71 26.30
N SER A 487 6.67 -11.88 26.48
CA SER A 487 6.38 -12.83 25.40
C SER A 487 4.95 -13.37 25.51
N ILE A 488 4.23 -13.32 24.38
CA ILE A 488 2.83 -13.72 24.23
C ILE A 488 2.72 -14.57 22.97
N THR A 489 2.27 -15.83 23.08
CA THR A 489 2.04 -16.70 21.91
C THR A 489 0.57 -16.68 21.51
N SER A 490 0.29 -16.67 20.21
CA SER A 490 -1.07 -16.60 19.68
C SER A 490 -1.27 -17.55 18.48
N ASN A 491 -2.46 -17.50 17.86
CA ASN A 491 -2.76 -18.08 16.56
C ASN A 491 -2.67 -17.06 15.41
N ASP A 492 -2.05 -15.92 15.66
CA ASP A 492 -1.61 -15.01 14.61
C ASP A 492 -0.42 -15.64 13.88
N ALA A 493 -0.42 -15.68 12.55
CA ALA A 493 0.50 -16.53 11.80
C ALA A 493 1.87 -15.87 11.61
N ASP A 494 1.88 -14.57 11.33
CA ASP A 494 3.06 -13.73 11.17
C ASP A 494 3.65 -13.28 12.51
N GLU A 495 2.82 -13.04 13.53
CA GLU A 495 3.22 -12.70 14.90
C GLU A 495 2.89 -13.82 15.90
N ALA A 496 3.13 -15.08 15.51
CA ALA A 496 2.84 -16.27 16.34
C ALA A 496 3.43 -16.21 17.75
N THR A 497 4.49 -15.43 17.95
CA THR A 497 4.99 -15.04 19.27
C THR A 497 5.33 -13.56 19.28
N TYR A 498 4.45 -12.75 19.87
CA TYR A 498 4.68 -11.32 20.07
C TYR A 498 5.65 -11.08 21.22
N THR A 499 6.69 -10.28 21.00
CA THR A 499 7.70 -9.95 22.01
C THR A 499 8.04 -8.46 22.06
N PHE A 500 8.34 -7.95 23.26
CA PHE A 500 8.92 -6.61 23.40
C PHE A 500 9.74 -6.50 24.70
N ALA A 501 10.77 -5.65 24.67
CA ALA A 501 11.65 -5.40 25.81
C ALA A 501 10.99 -4.47 26.84
N ILE A 502 11.24 -4.74 28.10
CA ILE A 502 10.92 -3.86 29.23
C ILE A 502 12.18 -3.66 30.06
N GLN A 503 12.32 -2.47 30.66
CA GLN A 503 13.44 -2.15 31.52
C GLN A 503 13.02 -1.40 32.78
N GLY A 504 13.86 -1.44 33.79
CA GLY A 504 13.81 -0.57 34.96
C GLY A 504 15.21 -0.43 35.55
N ASN A 505 15.49 0.68 36.22
CA ASN A 505 16.79 0.89 36.86
C ASN A 505 16.64 0.83 38.38
N SER A 506 17.41 -0.04 39.03
CA SER A 506 17.40 -0.15 40.48
C SER A 506 18.52 0.65 41.13
N THR A 507 18.24 1.38 42.19
CA THR A 507 19.23 2.15 42.97
C THR A 507 19.35 1.65 44.41
N SER A 508 20.48 1.93 45.07
CA SER A 508 20.67 1.70 46.51
C SER A 508 20.43 2.96 47.32
N ALA A 509 19.87 2.81 48.54
CA ALA A 509 19.69 3.90 49.49
C ALA A 509 20.97 4.73 49.74
N GLY A 510 20.83 6.04 49.58
CA GLY A 510 21.86 7.06 49.80
C GLY A 510 21.62 8.31 48.93
N SER A 511 20.39 8.82 48.88
CA SER A 511 20.05 9.97 48.02
C SER A 511 20.48 11.27 48.70
N PRO A 512 21.25 12.13 48.02
CA PRO A 512 21.60 13.45 48.55
C PRO A 512 20.34 14.29 48.78
N LEU A 513 20.37 15.14 49.80
CA LEU A 513 19.36 16.17 50.02
C LEU A 513 19.36 17.11 48.81
N ALA A 514 18.17 17.44 48.32
CA ALA A 514 18.04 18.42 47.27
C ALA A 514 18.49 19.79 47.78
N CYS A 515 19.20 20.56 46.95
CA CYS A 515 19.53 21.96 47.22
C CYS A 515 18.25 22.81 47.08
N VAL A 516 17.36 22.75 48.08
CA VAL A 516 16.04 23.39 48.09
C VAL A 516 15.90 24.36 49.25
N ALA A 517 14.82 25.15 49.26
CA ALA A 517 14.50 26.16 50.28
C ALA A 517 14.20 25.59 51.69
N ASN A 518 14.55 24.33 51.96
CA ASN A 518 14.37 23.69 53.24
C ASN A 518 15.56 23.97 54.15
N PHE A 519 15.27 24.34 55.39
CA PHE A 519 16.28 24.45 56.44
C PHE A 519 16.36 23.13 57.20
N PHE A 520 17.50 22.45 57.11
CA PHE A 520 17.73 21.18 57.80
C PHE A 520 18.41 21.40 59.15
N GLN A 521 17.99 20.65 60.17
CA GLN A 521 18.55 20.77 61.51
C GLN A 521 18.63 19.41 62.22
N ILE A 522 19.64 19.29 63.09
CA ILE A 522 19.74 18.21 64.08
C ILE A 522 19.60 18.80 65.48
N TYR A 523 18.68 18.29 66.30
CA TYR A 523 18.42 18.84 67.64
C TYR A 523 18.01 17.79 68.68
N GLY A 524 17.95 18.22 69.94
CA GLY A 524 17.55 17.38 71.07
C GLY A 524 18.63 16.38 71.53
N ASP A 525 18.41 15.76 72.70
CA ASP A 525 19.39 14.86 73.31
C ASP A 525 19.46 13.47 72.65
N THR A 526 18.50 13.15 71.77
CA THR A 526 18.49 11.92 70.95
C THR A 526 18.91 12.16 69.50
N GLY A 527 19.31 13.39 69.14
CA GLY A 527 19.75 13.73 67.78
C GLY A 527 18.65 13.52 66.75
N ILE A 528 17.52 14.22 66.91
CA ILE A 528 16.43 14.27 65.93
C ILE A 528 16.93 15.00 64.69
N ILE A 529 16.73 14.42 63.52
CA ILE A 529 17.04 14.99 62.22
C ILE A 529 15.72 15.43 61.59
N ALA A 530 15.62 16.70 61.23
CA ALA A 530 14.39 17.27 60.69
C ALA A 530 14.68 18.34 59.63
N TYR A 531 13.67 18.66 58.85
CA TYR A 531 13.68 19.82 57.95
C TYR A 531 12.49 20.74 58.22
N LEU A 532 12.67 22.00 57.87
CA LEU A 532 11.65 23.04 57.86
C LEU A 532 11.51 23.54 56.42
N ASP A 533 10.34 23.37 55.82
CA ASP A 533 10.04 24.01 54.54
C ASP A 533 9.52 25.43 54.78
N ALA A 534 10.43 26.40 54.70
CA ALA A 534 10.13 27.80 54.95
C ALA A 534 9.16 28.41 53.93
N THR A 535 8.87 27.73 52.81
CA THR A 535 7.97 28.22 51.77
C THR A 535 6.51 27.85 52.02
N THR A 536 6.26 26.75 52.74
CA THR A 536 4.92 26.24 53.02
C THR A 536 4.50 26.42 54.47
N ASP A 537 5.39 26.17 55.43
CA ASP A 537 5.18 26.44 56.86
C ASP A 537 6.52 26.73 57.56
N PRO A 538 6.83 28.00 57.87
CA PRO A 538 8.10 28.39 58.48
C PRO A 538 8.18 28.12 59.99
N TYR A 539 7.21 27.44 60.60
CA TYR A 539 7.21 27.18 62.05
C TYR A 539 7.26 25.70 62.44
N THR A 540 7.05 24.77 61.51
CA THR A 540 6.90 23.34 61.83
C THR A 540 8.03 22.50 61.25
N TYR A 541 8.81 21.85 62.11
CA TYR A 541 9.83 20.89 61.71
C TYR A 541 9.21 19.53 61.39
N THR A 542 9.54 18.97 60.23
CA THR A 542 9.23 17.60 59.83
C THR A 542 10.41 16.69 60.16
N THR A 543 10.20 15.76 61.09
CA THR A 543 11.22 14.76 61.47
C THR A 543 11.40 13.74 60.36
N ILE A 544 12.64 13.52 59.94
CA ILE A 544 13.02 12.52 58.93
C ILE A 544 13.86 11.39 59.52
N GLY A 545 14.50 11.58 60.68
CA GLY A 545 15.26 10.52 61.34
C GLY A 545 15.66 10.85 62.76
N THR A 546 16.29 9.89 63.44
CA THR A 546 16.92 10.13 64.75
C THR A 546 18.17 9.26 64.91
N ALA A 547 19.24 9.86 65.45
CA ALA A 547 20.48 9.15 65.73
C ALA A 547 20.39 8.23 66.96
N GLY A 548 19.40 8.46 67.85
CA GLY A 548 19.28 7.75 69.13
C GLY A 548 20.30 8.18 70.18
N TYR A 549 21.19 9.11 69.85
CA TYR A 549 22.17 9.75 70.74
C TYR A 549 22.37 11.21 70.32
N LYS A 550 23.03 11.98 71.19
CA LYS A 550 23.23 13.41 70.94
C LYS A 550 24.19 13.58 69.77
N VAL A 551 23.76 14.32 68.76
CA VAL A 551 24.58 14.68 67.58
C VAL A 551 24.69 16.20 67.52
N ASN A 552 25.90 16.68 67.26
CA ASN A 552 26.10 18.05 66.86
C ASN A 552 26.00 18.14 65.34
N ALA A 553 25.08 18.96 64.83
CA ALA A 553 25.08 19.30 63.42
C ALA A 553 26.39 20.05 63.09
N VAL A 554 26.98 19.73 61.96
CA VAL A 554 28.26 20.28 61.53
C VAL A 554 28.08 21.11 60.27
N GLY A 555 27.41 20.60 59.24
CA GLY A 555 27.16 21.41 58.05
C GLY A 555 26.50 20.63 56.92
N TYR A 556 26.05 21.35 55.90
CA TYR A 556 25.55 20.79 54.64
C TYR A 556 26.63 20.92 53.58
N ASN A 557 27.03 19.81 52.97
CA ASN A 557 27.95 19.85 51.85
C ASN A 557 27.15 20.00 50.55
N ILE A 558 27.32 21.12 49.85
CA ILE A 558 26.64 21.36 48.57
C ILE A 558 27.18 20.48 47.43
N GLU A 559 28.42 19.99 47.54
CA GLU A 559 29.04 19.21 46.48
C GLU A 559 28.45 17.80 46.40
N ASP A 560 28.27 17.16 47.55
CA ASP A 560 27.68 15.82 47.60
C ASP A 560 26.21 15.81 48.03
N GLY A 561 25.69 16.92 48.55
CA GLY A 561 24.31 17.07 48.98
C GLY A 561 23.97 16.33 50.28
N PHE A 562 24.94 16.01 51.14
CA PHE A 562 24.66 15.35 52.42
C PHE A 562 24.81 16.29 53.62
N LEU A 563 24.08 15.99 54.70
CA LEU A 563 24.31 16.61 56.00
C LEU A 563 25.40 15.86 56.74
N TYR A 564 26.25 16.61 57.43
CA TYR A 564 27.29 16.06 58.26
C TYR A 564 27.10 16.46 59.71
N GLY A 565 27.46 15.56 60.61
CA GLY A 565 27.38 15.76 62.05
C GLY A 565 28.50 15.03 62.78
N GLN A 566 28.65 15.33 64.07
CA GLN A 566 29.52 14.60 64.97
C GLN A 566 28.73 14.08 66.17
N ALA A 567 28.87 12.80 66.48
CA ALA A 567 28.27 12.21 67.67
C ALA A 567 28.90 12.80 68.95
N LYS A 568 28.07 13.21 69.91
CA LYS A 568 28.46 13.80 71.20
C LYS A 568 28.24 12.90 72.39
N SER A 569 27.47 11.82 72.23
CA SER A 569 27.24 10.81 73.26
C SER A 569 27.01 9.44 72.62
N GLY A 570 26.82 8.41 73.43
CA GLY A 570 26.57 7.05 72.96
C GLY A 570 27.84 6.30 72.56
N SER A 571 27.65 5.16 71.90
CA SER A 571 28.72 4.26 71.43
C SER A 571 29.61 4.87 70.35
N ASP A 572 29.07 5.84 69.61
CA ASP A 572 29.76 6.46 68.48
C ASP A 572 30.32 7.83 68.81
N LYS A 573 30.38 8.19 70.10
CA LYS A 573 30.92 9.47 70.56
C LYS A 573 32.24 9.81 69.85
N ASP A 574 32.32 11.06 69.40
CA ASP A 574 33.44 11.68 68.70
C ASP A 574 33.60 11.27 67.22
N LYS A 575 32.81 10.31 66.71
CA LYS A 575 32.81 9.94 65.28
C LYS A 575 32.02 10.92 64.41
N PHE A 576 32.45 11.07 63.16
CA PHE A 576 31.73 11.81 62.12
C PHE A 576 30.65 10.96 61.48
N LEU A 577 29.56 11.63 61.12
CA LEU A 577 28.35 11.06 60.56
C LEU A 577 28.05 11.77 59.24
N LYS A 578 27.72 10.99 58.21
CA LYS A 578 27.15 11.45 56.95
C LYS A 578 25.68 11.05 56.91
N ILE A 579 24.80 11.98 56.59
CA ILE A 579 23.35 11.85 56.73
C ILE A 579 22.70 12.17 55.39
N ASP A 580 21.89 11.24 54.89
CA ASP A 580 21.20 11.38 53.61
C ASP A 580 19.81 12.05 53.73
N SER A 581 19.14 12.23 52.59
CA SER A 581 17.81 12.85 52.51
C SER A 581 16.71 12.13 53.28
N THR A 582 16.93 10.88 53.67
CA THR A 582 15.99 10.08 54.46
C THR A 582 16.29 10.11 55.96
N GLY A 583 17.37 10.80 56.36
CA GLY A 583 17.85 10.80 57.74
C GLY A 583 18.68 9.56 58.12
N THR A 584 19.06 8.73 57.15
CA THR A 584 19.91 7.56 57.37
C THR A 584 21.34 7.99 57.66
N ILE A 585 21.94 7.42 58.72
CA ILE A 585 23.28 7.78 59.20
C ILE A 585 24.32 6.76 58.72
N THR A 586 25.35 7.25 58.04
CA THR A 586 26.59 6.53 57.75
C THR A 586 27.71 7.02 58.66
N ILE A 587 28.33 6.11 59.41
CA ILE A 587 29.44 6.44 60.32
C ILE A 587 30.77 6.44 59.56
N LEU A 588 31.47 7.57 59.59
CA LEU A 588 32.75 7.76 58.92
C LEU A 588 33.91 7.29 59.81
N ASN A 589 34.04 5.97 59.95
CA ASN A 589 35.02 5.33 60.87
C ASN A 589 36.50 5.60 60.52
N SER A 590 36.80 6.10 59.32
CA SER A 590 38.16 6.44 58.87
C SER A 590 38.69 7.76 59.45
N ILE A 591 37.82 8.60 60.03
CA ILE A 591 38.18 9.93 60.51
C ILE A 591 38.40 9.89 62.02
N THR A 592 39.66 9.99 62.46
CA THR A 592 40.04 10.00 63.88
C THR A 592 40.55 11.38 64.27
N ALA A 593 39.66 12.37 64.37
CA ALA A 593 40.04 13.74 64.73
C ALA A 593 39.88 13.98 66.24
N THR A 594 40.91 14.51 66.91
CA THR A 594 40.84 14.97 68.32
C THR A 594 40.24 16.38 68.45
N PHE A 595 39.07 16.61 67.85
CA PHE A 595 38.28 17.84 68.05
C PHE A 595 37.10 17.53 68.97
N ASN A 596 37.33 17.67 70.29
CA ASN A 596 36.36 17.30 71.33
C ASN A 596 35.06 18.12 71.29
N SER A 597 35.06 19.27 70.61
CA SER A 597 33.89 20.08 70.30
C SER A 597 34.02 20.73 68.93
N VAL A 598 33.58 20.03 67.87
CA VAL A 598 33.61 20.56 66.50
C VAL A 598 32.53 21.62 66.32
N VAL A 599 32.95 22.86 66.10
CA VAL A 599 32.16 23.86 65.40
C VAL A 599 32.74 23.95 64.01
N ALA A 600 31.91 23.88 62.98
CA ALA A 600 32.39 23.73 61.63
C ALA A 600 31.34 24.18 60.62
N ASP A 601 31.77 24.38 59.38
CA ASP A 601 30.88 24.51 58.23
C ASP A 601 31.66 24.17 56.94
N PHE A 602 30.94 23.97 55.84
CA PHE A 602 31.53 23.69 54.52
C PHE A 602 31.85 24.97 53.76
N ASN A 603 32.97 24.97 53.03
CA ASN A 603 33.19 25.95 51.96
C ASN A 603 32.44 25.52 50.68
N THR A 604 32.52 26.35 49.64
CA THR A 604 31.97 26.07 48.30
C THR A 604 32.64 24.91 47.56
N SER A 605 33.78 24.43 48.05
CA SER A 605 34.55 23.33 47.45
C SER A 605 34.30 21.99 48.15
N GLY A 606 33.35 21.94 49.09
CA GLY A 606 33.01 20.71 49.81
C GLY A 606 33.98 20.34 50.93
N ASP A 607 34.95 21.20 51.25
CA ASP A 607 35.84 21.00 52.39
C ASP A 607 35.16 21.42 53.69
N LEU A 608 35.23 20.57 54.71
CA LEU A 608 34.70 20.88 56.03
C LEU A 608 35.76 21.53 56.92
N TYR A 609 35.54 22.79 57.30
CA TYR A 609 36.43 23.54 58.19
C TYR A 609 35.97 23.37 59.64
N MET A 610 36.83 22.79 60.48
CA MET A 610 36.56 22.45 61.87
C MET A 610 37.40 23.30 62.80
N PHE A 611 36.75 24.09 63.65
CA PHE A 611 37.38 25.05 64.54
C PHE A 611 37.49 24.50 65.96
N GLN A 612 38.69 24.58 66.54
CA GLN A 612 38.91 24.10 67.89
C GLN A 612 38.69 25.21 68.92
N GLN A 613 37.65 25.06 69.74
CA GLN A 613 37.22 26.16 70.63
C GLN A 613 38.23 26.59 71.71
N THR A 614 39.22 25.75 72.02
CA THR A 614 40.22 25.99 73.07
C THR A 614 41.65 26.10 72.55
N GLN A 615 41.85 26.08 71.22
CA GLN A 615 43.16 26.16 70.59
C GLN A 615 43.09 27.08 69.36
N LYS A 616 44.18 27.77 69.03
CA LYS A 616 44.28 28.55 67.79
C LYS A 616 44.56 27.64 66.60
N LYS A 617 43.61 26.76 66.29
CA LYS A 617 43.72 25.71 65.27
C LYS A 617 42.43 25.50 64.50
N VAL A 618 42.58 25.19 63.22
CA VAL A 618 41.52 24.76 62.31
C VAL A 618 41.95 23.48 61.60
N GLY A 619 41.06 22.49 61.57
CA GLY A 619 41.21 21.26 60.80
C GLY A 619 40.35 21.33 59.55
N ILE A 620 40.88 20.95 58.39
CA ILE A 620 40.15 20.90 57.14
C ILE A 620 39.99 19.43 56.77
N LEU A 621 38.76 18.93 56.83
CA LEU A 621 38.42 17.57 56.43
C LEU A 621 38.05 17.57 54.94
N ASP A 622 38.82 16.82 54.16
CA ASP A 622 38.42 16.36 52.84
C ASP A 622 37.50 15.15 53.03
N VAL A 623 36.21 15.35 52.79
CA VAL A 623 35.18 14.31 52.93
C VAL A 623 35.27 13.22 51.86
N SER A 624 35.88 13.52 50.70
CA SER A 624 36.09 12.55 49.63
C SER A 624 37.27 11.61 49.92
N ALA A 625 38.34 12.14 50.53
CA ALA A 625 39.52 11.39 50.91
C ALA A 625 39.48 10.84 52.35
N GLY A 626 38.60 11.37 53.20
CA GLY A 626 38.51 11.04 54.62
C GLY A 626 39.72 11.47 55.45
N THR A 627 40.47 12.48 54.98
CA THR A 627 41.72 12.96 55.60
C THR A 627 41.57 14.38 56.15
N ILE A 628 42.28 14.68 57.25
CA ILE A 628 42.25 15.99 57.89
C ILE A 628 43.62 16.66 57.81
N THR A 629 43.65 17.93 57.41
CA THR A 629 44.83 18.79 57.47
C THR A 629 44.65 19.86 58.54
N GLU A 630 45.61 20.01 59.47
CA GLU A 630 45.55 21.02 60.54
C GLU A 630 46.37 22.26 60.20
N HIS A 631 45.85 23.43 60.54
CA HIS A 631 46.52 24.72 60.42
C HIS A 631 46.44 25.49 61.74
N ASP A 632 47.55 26.10 62.16
CA ASP A 632 47.56 27.07 63.26
C ASP A 632 46.96 28.39 62.78
N THR A 633 46.15 29.04 63.62
CA THR A 633 45.53 30.32 63.30
C THR A 633 46.23 31.48 64.00
N THR A 634 46.21 32.65 63.36
CA THR A 634 46.71 33.91 63.94
C THR A 634 45.55 34.79 64.40
N GLY A 635 45.80 35.74 65.30
CA GLY A 635 44.76 36.63 65.84
C GLY A 635 44.10 36.11 67.12
N GLU A 636 42.80 36.33 67.29
CA GLU A 636 42.04 35.99 68.52
C GLU A 636 41.73 34.48 68.64
N GLU A 637 41.32 34.03 69.84
CA GLU A 637 40.92 32.63 70.07
C GLU A 637 39.50 32.32 69.53
N LEU A 638 39.40 31.21 68.79
CA LEU A 638 38.21 30.73 68.06
C LEU A 638 37.17 30.04 68.97
N ALA A 639 36.60 30.75 69.94
CA ALA A 639 35.60 30.19 70.86
C ALA A 639 34.13 30.44 70.41
N ALA A 640 33.83 30.23 69.12
CA ALA A 640 32.45 30.26 68.63
C ALA A 640 31.60 29.14 69.23
N LYS A 641 30.30 29.42 69.36
CA LYS A 641 29.29 28.38 69.53
C LYS A 641 28.86 27.75 68.20
N ASP A 642 28.95 28.50 67.11
CA ASP A 642 28.65 28.06 65.75
C ASP A 642 29.45 28.87 64.71
N MET A 643 29.66 28.32 63.52
CA MET A 643 30.37 28.97 62.41
C MET A 643 29.53 28.86 61.14
N ALA A 644 29.54 29.91 60.32
CA ALA A 644 28.86 29.92 59.04
C ALA A 644 29.80 30.41 57.93
N TYR A 645 29.84 29.69 56.81
CA TYR A 645 30.57 30.11 55.62
C TYR A 645 29.74 31.10 54.80
N ARG A 646 30.29 32.29 54.60
CA ARG A 646 29.66 33.29 53.74
C ARG A 646 30.22 33.20 52.33
N HIS A 647 29.36 32.81 51.41
CA HIS A 647 29.73 32.53 50.02
C HIS A 647 30.21 33.78 49.25
N SER A 648 29.72 34.97 49.61
CA SER A 648 30.02 36.20 48.87
C SER A 648 31.44 36.73 49.07
N ASP A 649 32.08 36.42 50.19
CA ASP A 649 33.43 36.86 50.53
C ASP A 649 34.40 35.70 50.83
N GLY A 650 33.90 34.46 50.93
CA GLY A 650 34.73 33.27 51.13
C GLY A 650 35.26 33.14 52.55
N VAL A 651 34.61 33.80 53.51
CA VAL A 651 35.06 33.92 54.90
C VAL A 651 34.10 33.17 55.81
N PHE A 652 34.64 32.55 56.87
CA PHE A 652 33.83 31.95 57.92
C PHE A 652 33.58 32.97 59.03
N TYR A 653 32.33 33.09 59.44
CA TYR A 653 31.90 34.01 60.49
C TYR A 653 31.38 33.24 61.69
N GLY A 654 31.74 33.70 62.89
CA GLY A 654 31.26 33.16 64.15
C GLY A 654 30.92 34.27 65.14
N VAL A 655 30.15 33.93 66.16
CA VAL A 655 29.80 34.87 67.25
C VAL A 655 30.31 34.34 68.58
N LYS A 656 31.00 35.22 69.32
CA LYS A 656 31.52 34.97 70.67
C LYS A 656 31.23 36.20 71.53
N ASP A 657 30.60 36.00 72.70
CA ASP A 657 30.31 37.07 73.66
C ASP A 657 29.66 38.33 73.03
N TYR A 658 28.76 38.11 72.07
CA TYR A 658 28.06 39.14 71.26
C TYR A 658 28.90 39.84 70.17
N ASP A 659 30.18 39.53 70.05
CA ASP A 659 31.05 40.02 68.98
C ASP A 659 31.10 39.05 67.79
N LEU A 660 31.06 39.61 66.58
CA LEU A 660 31.26 38.88 65.33
C LEU A 660 32.74 38.81 65.03
N PHE A 661 33.25 37.61 64.78
CA PHE A 661 34.62 37.40 64.32
C PHE A 661 34.63 36.72 62.95
N ALA A 662 35.72 36.94 62.22
CA ALA A 662 35.90 36.43 60.87
C ALA A 662 37.19 35.60 60.77
N TYR A 663 37.09 34.40 60.21
CA TYR A 663 38.22 33.57 59.84
C TYR A 663 38.35 33.54 58.31
N ASP A 664 39.47 34.02 57.81
CA ASP A 664 39.82 33.99 56.38
C ASP A 664 40.63 32.71 56.06
N PRO A 665 40.07 31.77 55.28
CA PRO A 665 40.75 30.53 54.90
C PRO A 665 42.06 30.74 54.13
N SER A 666 42.19 31.86 53.41
CA SER A 666 43.37 32.11 52.56
C SER A 666 44.60 32.55 53.36
N THR A 667 44.37 33.14 54.54
CA THR A 667 45.43 33.67 55.40
C THR A 667 45.53 32.96 56.74
N HIS A 668 44.55 32.11 57.08
CA HIS A 668 44.36 31.49 58.41
C HIS A 668 44.29 32.50 59.56
N ASN A 669 43.91 33.74 59.26
CA ASN A 669 43.83 34.81 60.24
C ASN A 669 42.41 34.96 60.79
N VAL A 670 42.32 35.23 62.10
CA VAL A 670 41.09 35.49 62.82
C VAL A 670 41.07 36.96 63.24
N THR A 671 40.04 37.70 62.82
CA THR A 671 39.87 39.14 63.11
C THR A 671 38.60 39.42 63.89
#